data_AF-A0A0N0KSJ9-F1
#
_entry.id   AF-A0A0N0KSJ9-F1
#
_cell.length_a   1.000
_cell.length_b   1.000
_cell.length_c   1.000
_cell.angle_alpha   90.00
_cell.angle_beta   90.00
_cell.angle_gamma   90.00
#
_symmetry.space_group_name_H-M   'P 1'
#
loop_
_entity.id
_entity.type
_entity.pdbx_description
1 polymer ?
#
loop_
_entity_poly.entity_id
_entity_poly.type
_entity_poly.pdbx_seq_one_letter_code
_entity_poly.pdbx_strand_id
1 'polypeptide(L)'
;MTSKLRKAGVAMLLLAASAQLAGCSQSEADTAEVVYKETAKSTIEKAMDNQPESSYWFPEDLLDWSYADDPDAQYNTSVVPLAARVDKQTLPQMNDSQYAETKVVALSIMNSSTSGNSPRGINTFDANVFSYWQYIDQLVYWGGSSGEGIIVPPSPDVTDAAHKNGVPVLGTVFFPQTAHGGKLEWLDTFLEKDDQGNFPIVDKLIEVAEAYGFDGWFFNQETDTVVTSFDEASDGTSQDTTAEGGLNESHAKAMQELIAQFKEKAEHLDIMWYDSMTTDGKMDWQNALTDENKAYLVDAEMEPLSDSMFLNFWWTSDRLADQELLKASNEKALEIGIDPYNLLAGIDVQENGYSTPVRWDLFTDDQGIPYTSLGLYVPSWTYTSSSNPDDFQAKENAFWVNTSGDPRESTLPEDTEWPGISTYALEQTAITSLPFVTNFNLGNGYNYFIDGEKVSSRNWNNRSLQDVLPTYRWVFDHEDDNQLAVTVNYADAYNGGNALKLRGNMTEGATSQMALYHTQVKLETTTKISATAKATDKTALSLILTFEDGSQEILEGDQEVGTEWTTVNYDVKNYADQTVTDIGLAISSKATNDVYEMNLGQLAIGDHEASQLGVDNVQVEDVLFDEEEGNYAGVRFTWEATTDGASYYELYQINADDSRSFLGATPAENFYLNALDRQETDTTTFAVLPVDQYGHRGALSDTVDITWPDNQVPKASFTASKTLAAPGEMITFTNTSSSNTEEVSWTFEGGNIDSSSANDPQVTYDQPGTYTVTLTAKNASGETPIEMTGLITIREDAPNDLTLLSEGADVSASSFVNDAEAPAFAVDGDTSTKWCATGNGPHELTIDLGSAQTVSEVHIAHAEAGGESPDMNSRAYTILVSEDGKDFEAVSRILTNEAAESSHTFAAKEVRYVKLSIDKPTQGADSAARIYEVQVYGMK
;
A
#
# COMPACT_ATOMS: atom_id res chain seq x y z
N MET A 1 49.88 26.71 -67.78
CA MET A 1 48.71 26.27 -68.58
C MET A 1 47.53 26.26 -67.61
N THR A 2 46.56 27.19 -67.65
CA THR A 2 45.41 27.30 -68.59
C THR A 2 44.42 26.14 -68.45
N SER A 3 43.10 26.31 -68.25
CA SER A 3 42.20 27.49 -68.20
C SER A 3 40.97 27.17 -67.30
N LYS A 4 40.20 28.10 -66.67
CA LYS A 4 39.25 29.12 -67.21
C LYS A 4 38.25 28.58 -68.25
N LEU A 5 36.97 28.99 -68.31
CA LEU A 5 36.22 30.08 -67.62
C LEU A 5 35.22 29.47 -66.56
N ARG A 6 33.99 29.90 -66.21
CA ARG A 6 33.04 31.03 -66.51
C ARG A 6 32.05 31.12 -65.29
N LYS A 7 31.93 32.23 -64.54
CA LYS A 7 30.86 33.28 -64.54
C LYS A 7 29.40 32.79 -64.41
N ALA A 8 28.50 33.37 -63.59
CA ALA A 8 28.52 34.60 -62.73
C ALA A 8 27.51 34.44 -61.55
N GLY A 9 27.39 35.31 -60.52
CA GLY A 9 28.18 36.50 -60.14
C GLY A 9 27.32 37.73 -59.75
N VAL A 10 27.13 37.97 -58.44
CA VAL A 10 26.52 39.18 -57.82
C VAL A 10 27.42 39.65 -56.64
N ALA A 11 27.20 40.85 -56.10
CA ALA A 11 28.18 41.65 -55.33
C ALA A 11 28.17 41.48 -53.79
N MET A 12 29.06 42.22 -53.12
CA MET A 12 29.48 42.05 -51.72
C MET A 12 29.71 43.42 -51.05
N LEU A 13 29.20 43.63 -49.83
CA LEU A 13 29.60 44.67 -48.85
C LEU A 13 29.44 44.05 -47.44
N LEU A 14 30.41 44.07 -46.52
CA LEU A 14 31.21 45.15 -45.88
C LEU A 14 30.50 45.88 -44.72
N LEU A 15 30.84 45.47 -43.50
CA LEU A 15 31.03 46.34 -42.33
C LEU A 15 32.08 45.70 -41.39
N ALA A 16 32.62 46.45 -40.43
CA ALA A 16 33.89 46.14 -39.76
C ALA A 16 33.74 45.77 -38.28
N ALA A 17 34.75 45.09 -37.73
CA ALA A 17 34.77 44.58 -36.35
C ALA A 17 35.55 45.49 -35.37
N SER A 18 35.12 45.48 -34.12
CA SER A 18 35.89 45.88 -32.93
C SER A 18 35.43 45.03 -31.75
N ALA A 19 36.37 44.52 -30.94
CA ALA A 19 36.07 43.52 -29.92
C ALA A 19 35.48 44.10 -28.63
N GLN A 20 34.71 43.28 -27.92
CA GLN A 20 34.41 43.44 -26.49
C GLN A 20 34.43 42.06 -25.81
N LEU A 21 34.48 42.05 -24.47
CA LEU A 21 34.88 40.86 -23.70
C LEU A 21 33.78 39.79 -23.68
N ALA A 22 34.19 38.53 -23.60
CA ALA A 22 33.35 37.48 -23.06
C ALA A 22 33.18 37.73 -21.55
N GLY A 23 31.94 38.01 -21.13
CA GLY A 23 31.48 37.79 -19.78
C GLY A 23 30.31 36.82 -19.86
N CYS A 24 30.28 35.80 -19.01
CA CYS A 24 29.08 35.01 -18.83
C CYS A 24 28.06 35.89 -18.09
N SER A 25 26.97 36.24 -18.75
CA SER A 25 25.75 36.72 -18.10
C SER A 25 24.87 35.52 -17.77
N GLN A 26 24.12 35.61 -16.68
CA GLN A 26 23.21 34.55 -16.22
C GLN A 26 22.16 34.21 -17.29
N SER A 27 21.68 32.97 -17.25
CA SER A 27 20.44 32.57 -17.89
C SER A 27 19.27 33.22 -17.15
N GLU A 28 18.83 34.38 -17.65
CA GLU A 28 17.45 34.84 -17.46
C GLU A 28 16.53 33.87 -18.22
N ALA A 29 16.21 32.73 -17.60
CA ALA A 29 15.11 31.85 -18.01
C ALA A 29 13.79 32.44 -17.51
N ASP A 30 12.68 32.14 -18.20
CA ASP A 30 11.43 32.89 -18.08
C ASP A 30 10.87 32.96 -16.65
N THR A 31 10.89 34.16 -16.06
CA THR A 31 10.11 34.50 -14.86
C THR A 31 8.65 34.75 -15.22
N ALA A 32 8.02 33.77 -15.88
CA ALA A 32 6.58 33.69 -15.98
C ALA A 32 6.05 33.07 -14.69
N GLU A 33 5.13 33.76 -14.02
CA GLU A 33 4.44 33.27 -12.83
C GLU A 33 3.65 32.00 -13.20
N VAL A 34 4.00 30.85 -12.62
CA VAL A 34 3.37 29.57 -12.96
C VAL A 34 1.93 29.60 -12.44
N VAL A 35 0.97 29.60 -13.36
CA VAL A 35 -0.45 29.56 -13.01
C VAL A 35 -0.84 28.11 -12.74
N TYR A 36 -1.06 27.78 -11.47
CA TYR A 36 -1.72 26.53 -11.10
C TYR A 36 -3.24 26.66 -11.27
N LYS A 37 -3.85 25.57 -11.72
CA LYS A 37 -5.30 25.39 -11.76
C LYS A 37 -5.62 24.22 -10.84
N GLU A 38 -6.20 24.52 -9.69
CA GLU A 38 -6.53 23.55 -8.62
C GLU A 38 -7.16 22.28 -9.20
N THR A 39 -6.49 21.14 -8.98
CA THR A 39 -7.03 19.85 -9.37
C THR A 39 -8.19 19.48 -8.45
N ALA A 40 -9.40 19.46 -9.00
CA ALA A 40 -10.62 19.15 -8.27
C ALA A 40 -10.59 17.74 -7.66
N LYS A 41 -11.25 17.57 -6.50
CA LYS A 41 -11.44 16.25 -5.89
C LYS A 41 -12.10 15.29 -6.87
N SER A 42 -11.62 14.05 -6.94
CA SER A 42 -12.24 13.01 -7.76
C SER A 42 -13.71 12.84 -7.41
N THR A 43 -14.56 12.65 -8.42
CA THR A 43 -15.98 12.35 -8.24
C THR A 43 -16.27 10.87 -7.99
N ILE A 44 -15.30 9.98 -8.22
CA ILE A 44 -15.41 8.54 -7.99
C ILE A 44 -14.11 8.01 -7.37
N GLU A 45 -14.20 7.11 -6.40
CA GLU A 45 -13.08 6.28 -5.95
C GLU A 45 -13.22 4.91 -6.65
N LYS A 46 -12.47 4.72 -7.74
CA LYS A 46 -12.48 3.54 -8.64
C LYS A 46 -11.04 3.14 -8.90
N ALA A 47 -10.69 1.87 -8.68
CA ALA A 47 -9.45 1.31 -9.18
C ALA A 47 -9.60 0.98 -10.67
N MET A 48 -8.57 1.25 -11.48
CA MET A 48 -8.48 0.78 -12.87
C MET A 48 -7.65 -0.50 -12.92
N ASP A 49 -8.04 -1.46 -13.77
CA ASP A 49 -7.48 -2.81 -13.77
C ASP A 49 -6.06 -2.94 -14.36
N ASN A 50 -5.41 -1.82 -14.68
CA ASN A 50 -3.98 -1.75 -15.05
C ASN A 50 -3.10 -1.10 -13.97
N GLN A 51 -3.63 -0.90 -12.76
CA GLN A 51 -2.84 -0.54 -11.57
C GLN A 51 -1.67 -1.52 -11.39
N PRO A 52 -0.42 -1.05 -11.16
CA PRO A 52 0.66 -1.90 -10.70
C PRO A 52 0.36 -2.45 -9.30
N GLU A 53 0.71 -3.69 -9.04
CA GLU A 53 0.39 -4.42 -7.81
C GLU A 53 1.66 -4.74 -7.00
N SER A 54 1.58 -4.59 -5.67
CA SER A 54 2.65 -5.02 -4.77
C SER A 54 2.80 -6.53 -4.81
N SER A 55 3.99 -7.04 -5.17
CA SER A 55 4.19 -8.47 -5.42
C SER A 55 3.92 -9.34 -4.17
N TYR A 56 3.44 -10.56 -4.41
CA TYR A 56 3.32 -11.66 -3.46
C TYR A 56 3.31 -12.98 -4.24
N TRP A 57 3.71 -14.08 -3.61
CA TRP A 57 3.89 -15.36 -4.29
C TRP A 57 3.57 -16.57 -3.40
N PHE A 58 3.16 -17.69 -4.01
CA PHE A 58 3.44 -19.02 -3.45
C PHE A 58 4.85 -19.47 -3.91
N PRO A 59 5.45 -20.52 -3.31
CA PRO A 59 6.82 -20.93 -3.63
C PRO A 59 7.03 -21.27 -5.11
N GLU A 60 6.03 -21.82 -5.80
CA GLU A 60 6.09 -22.11 -7.24
C GLU A 60 6.14 -20.82 -8.08
N ASP A 61 5.31 -19.81 -7.78
CA ASP A 61 5.30 -18.54 -8.52
C ASP A 61 6.64 -17.80 -8.37
N LEU A 62 7.25 -17.81 -7.17
CA LEU A 62 8.54 -17.17 -6.93
C LEU A 62 9.71 -17.90 -7.62
N LEU A 63 9.64 -19.23 -7.76
CA LEU A 63 10.66 -19.99 -8.48
C LEU A 63 10.68 -19.65 -9.98
N ASP A 64 9.52 -19.39 -10.59
CA ASP A 64 9.37 -18.97 -11.99
C ASP A 64 9.50 -17.44 -12.19
N TRP A 65 9.38 -16.62 -11.15
CA TRP A 65 9.44 -15.14 -11.22
C TRP A 65 10.77 -14.60 -11.79
N SER A 66 10.71 -13.46 -12.48
CA SER A 66 11.84 -12.75 -13.06
C SER A 66 11.54 -11.25 -13.14
N TYR A 67 12.42 -10.40 -12.59
CA TYR A 67 12.29 -8.94 -12.66
C TYR A 67 12.13 -8.41 -14.10
N ALA A 68 12.66 -9.13 -15.10
CA ALA A 68 12.63 -8.71 -16.50
C ALA A 68 11.35 -9.13 -17.25
N ASP A 69 10.55 -10.03 -16.68
CA ASP A 69 9.31 -10.56 -17.27
C ASP A 69 8.05 -10.09 -16.50
N ASP A 70 8.24 -9.56 -15.29
CA ASP A 70 7.22 -8.91 -14.45
C ASP A 70 7.07 -7.40 -14.83
N PRO A 71 5.89 -6.94 -15.28
CA PRO A 71 5.67 -5.54 -15.68
C PRO A 71 5.56 -4.56 -14.51
N ASP A 72 5.39 -5.06 -13.28
CA ASP A 72 5.15 -4.28 -12.06
C ASP A 72 6.42 -4.19 -11.19
N ALA A 73 7.41 -5.05 -11.42
CA ALA A 73 8.70 -5.08 -10.71
C ALA A 73 9.40 -3.71 -10.62
N GLN A 74 9.38 -2.91 -11.70
CA GLN A 74 9.93 -1.54 -11.69
C GLN A 74 9.14 -0.56 -10.79
N TYR A 75 7.84 -0.77 -10.62
CA TYR A 75 7.00 0.03 -9.70
C TYR A 75 7.19 -0.43 -8.25
N ASN A 76 7.54 -1.71 -8.04
CA ASN A 76 7.87 -2.34 -6.76
C ASN A 76 9.28 -2.05 -6.23
N THR A 77 10.14 -1.40 -7.02
CA THR A 77 11.52 -1.10 -6.61
C THR A 77 11.60 0.12 -5.69
N SER A 78 12.23 -0.02 -4.52
CA SER A 78 12.60 1.06 -3.59
C SER A 78 13.62 2.01 -4.23
N VAL A 79 13.53 3.31 -3.95
CA VAL A 79 14.44 4.33 -4.51
C VAL A 79 15.16 5.15 -3.44
N VAL A 80 14.77 5.03 -2.16
CA VAL A 80 15.49 5.61 -1.02
C VAL A 80 16.41 4.55 -0.40
N PRO A 81 17.74 4.75 -0.38
CA PRO A 81 18.65 3.85 0.32
C PRO A 81 18.51 4.00 1.84
N LEU A 82 18.76 2.91 2.59
CA LEU A 82 18.72 2.90 4.06
C LEU A 82 19.65 3.98 4.64
N ALA A 83 19.08 4.95 5.35
CA ALA A 83 19.82 6.06 5.94
C ALA A 83 20.59 5.62 7.19
N ALA A 84 21.83 6.11 7.33
CA ALA A 84 22.63 5.86 8.52
C ALA A 84 22.02 6.58 9.74
N ARG A 85 21.94 5.87 10.87
CA ARG A 85 21.55 6.44 12.17
C ARG A 85 22.77 6.87 12.97
N VAL A 86 22.55 7.79 13.91
CA VAL A 86 23.48 8.05 15.02
C VAL A 86 23.66 6.77 15.84
N ASP A 87 24.89 6.48 16.28
CA ASP A 87 25.18 5.32 17.13
C ASP A 87 24.32 5.37 18.40
N LYS A 88 23.47 4.34 18.57
CA LYS A 88 22.50 4.23 19.66
C LYS A 88 23.15 4.28 21.05
N GLN A 89 24.43 3.90 21.17
CA GLN A 89 25.23 4.00 22.39
C GLN A 89 25.74 5.43 22.69
N THR A 90 25.48 6.39 21.80
CA THR A 90 25.85 7.81 21.95
C THR A 90 24.65 8.75 22.10
N LEU A 91 23.43 8.24 21.95
CA LEU A 91 22.18 8.99 22.11
C LEU A 91 21.95 9.39 23.58
N PRO A 92 21.28 10.53 23.84
CA PRO A 92 20.82 10.88 25.18
C PRO A 92 19.70 9.94 25.64
N GLN A 93 19.67 9.63 26.94
CA GLN A 93 18.48 9.09 27.59
C GLN A 93 17.54 10.25 27.94
N MET A 94 16.28 10.17 27.53
CA MET A 94 15.21 11.10 27.90
C MET A 94 14.64 10.79 29.30
N ASN A 95 14.70 9.53 29.73
CA ASN A 95 14.30 9.09 31.07
C ASN A 95 15.23 7.98 31.62
N ASP A 96 15.24 7.82 32.94
CA ASP A 96 16.17 6.91 33.66
C ASP A 96 15.94 5.40 33.38
N SER A 97 14.87 5.01 32.69
CA SER A 97 14.52 3.61 32.37
C SER A 97 14.84 3.17 30.93
N GLN A 98 15.24 4.10 30.05
CA GLN A 98 15.68 3.79 28.70
C GLN A 98 17.03 3.06 28.66
N TYR A 99 17.17 2.02 27.81
CA TYR A 99 18.40 1.24 27.70
C TYR A 99 18.88 1.06 26.24
N ALA A 100 20.12 1.45 25.95
CA ALA A 100 20.61 1.64 24.58
C ALA A 100 20.69 0.34 23.76
N GLU A 101 20.98 -0.80 24.39
CA GLU A 101 20.99 -2.11 23.73
C GLU A 101 19.58 -2.65 23.45
N THR A 102 18.53 -2.16 24.13
CA THR A 102 17.15 -2.65 23.92
C THR A 102 16.65 -2.27 22.54
N LYS A 103 16.35 -3.26 21.70
CA LYS A 103 15.78 -3.06 20.36
C LYS A 103 14.26 -3.17 20.40
N VAL A 104 13.59 -2.57 19.43
CA VAL A 104 12.15 -2.78 19.19
C VAL A 104 11.91 -3.13 17.72
N VAL A 105 11.22 -4.25 17.51
CA VAL A 105 10.77 -4.70 16.18
C VAL A 105 9.26 -4.54 16.08
N ALA A 106 8.77 -4.08 14.94
CA ALA A 106 7.34 -4.01 14.63
C ALA A 106 6.96 -4.97 13.49
N LEU A 107 6.15 -5.99 13.77
CA LEU A 107 5.49 -6.84 12.78
C LEU A 107 4.17 -6.16 12.40
N SER A 108 4.23 -5.25 11.43
CA SER A 108 3.16 -4.27 11.19
C SER A 108 2.38 -4.56 9.91
N ILE A 109 1.05 -4.55 10.00
CA ILE A 109 0.17 -4.53 8.83
C ILE A 109 0.18 -3.11 8.28
N MET A 110 1.07 -2.87 7.32
CA MET A 110 1.23 -1.58 6.67
C MET A 110 0.20 -1.33 5.57
N ASN A 111 -0.42 -2.38 5.05
CA ASN A 111 -1.30 -2.38 3.88
C ASN A 111 -2.57 -3.19 4.17
N SER A 112 -3.69 -2.89 3.52
CA SER A 112 -5.03 -3.40 3.90
C SER A 112 -5.24 -4.90 3.68
N SER A 113 -4.41 -5.50 2.84
CA SER A 113 -4.46 -6.86 2.31
C SER A 113 -3.03 -7.27 1.92
N THR A 114 -2.79 -8.52 1.57
CA THR A 114 -1.52 -8.90 0.90
C THR A 114 -1.57 -8.41 -0.54
N SER A 115 -2.66 -8.76 -1.23
CA SER A 115 -2.94 -8.49 -2.63
C SER A 115 -3.42 -7.06 -2.92
N GLY A 116 -3.39 -6.68 -4.21
CA GLY A 116 -4.04 -5.49 -4.82
C GLY A 116 -3.59 -4.12 -4.33
N ASN A 117 -2.52 -4.07 -3.54
CA ASN A 117 -1.92 -2.81 -3.09
C ASN A 117 -1.20 -2.12 -4.24
N SER A 118 -1.38 -0.80 -4.40
CA SER A 118 -0.50 -0.02 -5.28
C SER A 118 0.87 0.17 -4.62
N PRO A 119 1.99 -0.16 -5.28
CA PRO A 119 3.34 -0.06 -4.71
C PRO A 119 3.69 1.33 -4.15
N ARG A 120 3.08 2.40 -4.70
CA ARG A 120 3.28 3.79 -4.25
C ARG A 120 1.99 4.56 -3.95
N GLY A 121 0.98 3.85 -3.47
CA GLY A 121 -0.31 4.44 -3.10
C GLY A 121 -1.12 4.92 -4.31
N ILE A 122 -2.23 5.61 -4.05
CA ILE A 122 -3.17 6.12 -5.07
C ILE A 122 -3.86 7.42 -4.61
N ASN A 123 -4.85 7.87 -5.38
CA ASN A 123 -5.72 9.02 -5.13
C ASN A 123 -6.77 8.82 -4.00
N THR A 124 -6.44 8.04 -2.96
CA THR A 124 -7.22 7.87 -1.72
C THR A 124 -6.46 8.44 -0.53
N PHE A 125 -7.15 8.86 0.54
CA PHE A 125 -6.49 9.39 1.74
C PHE A 125 -5.99 8.26 2.67
N ASP A 126 -6.69 7.14 2.64
CA ASP A 126 -6.56 6.06 3.61
C ASP A 126 -5.28 5.26 3.35
N ALA A 127 -4.38 5.27 4.34
CA ALA A 127 -3.14 4.50 4.38
C ALA A 127 -2.60 4.49 5.82
N ASN A 128 -1.94 3.40 6.23
CA ASN A 128 -1.19 3.36 7.49
C ASN A 128 0.08 4.23 7.35
N VAL A 129 -0.06 5.52 7.69
CA VAL A 129 1.02 6.52 7.74
C VAL A 129 1.74 6.50 9.10
N PHE A 130 2.22 5.32 9.49
CA PHE A 130 3.12 5.14 10.64
C PHE A 130 4.28 6.16 10.57
N SER A 131 4.63 6.73 11.73
CA SER A 131 5.63 7.81 11.78
C SER A 131 6.51 7.81 13.03
N TYR A 132 6.41 6.79 13.89
CA TYR A 132 7.19 6.68 15.13
C TYR A 132 8.48 5.86 14.96
N TRP A 133 9.07 5.95 13.76
CA TRP A 133 10.27 5.24 13.34
C TRP A 133 11.46 5.39 14.30
N GLN A 134 11.56 6.49 15.06
CA GLN A 134 12.64 6.71 16.02
C GLN A 134 12.71 5.64 17.13
N TYR A 135 11.60 4.97 17.44
CA TYR A 135 11.55 3.96 18.50
C TYR A 135 11.80 2.53 18.02
N ILE A 136 11.70 2.26 16.71
CA ILE A 136 11.94 0.91 16.16
C ILE A 136 13.30 0.80 15.50
N ASP A 137 13.92 -0.37 15.66
CA ASP A 137 15.21 -0.75 15.09
C ASP A 137 15.05 -1.50 13.78
N GLN A 138 13.88 -2.14 13.55
CA GLN A 138 13.56 -2.89 12.33
C GLN A 138 12.04 -3.00 12.16
N LEU A 139 11.59 -2.96 10.92
CA LEU A 139 10.20 -3.24 10.53
C LEU A 139 10.15 -4.63 9.89
N VAL A 140 9.16 -5.44 10.27
CA VAL A 140 8.70 -6.57 9.46
C VAL A 140 7.40 -6.14 8.79
N TYR A 141 7.38 -6.15 7.46
CA TYR A 141 6.17 -5.90 6.69
C TYR A 141 5.28 -7.14 6.79
N TRP A 142 4.28 -7.08 7.66
CA TRP A 142 3.41 -8.22 7.93
C TRP A 142 2.34 -8.36 6.85
N GLY A 143 2.33 -9.51 6.19
CA GLY A 143 1.37 -9.90 5.18
C GLY A 143 1.54 -11.38 4.82
N GLY A 144 0.68 -11.88 3.95
CA GLY A 144 0.69 -13.27 3.51
C GLY A 144 -0.50 -14.06 4.04
N SER A 145 -1.12 -14.85 3.17
CA SER A 145 -2.26 -15.69 3.49
C SER A 145 -2.33 -16.91 2.58
N SER A 146 -3.05 -17.95 3.02
CA SER A 146 -3.30 -19.16 2.22
C SER A 146 -4.16 -18.94 0.97
N GLY A 147 -4.80 -17.77 0.84
CA GLY A 147 -5.63 -17.39 -0.32
C GLY A 147 -4.92 -16.51 -1.34
N GLU A 148 -3.99 -15.65 -0.89
CA GLU A 148 -3.30 -14.66 -1.73
C GLU A 148 -1.90 -15.15 -2.14
N GLY A 149 -1.07 -15.54 -1.15
CA GLY A 149 0.35 -15.86 -1.33
C GLY A 149 1.06 -15.84 0.03
N ILE A 150 2.16 -16.58 0.17
CA ILE A 150 2.85 -16.79 1.45
C ILE A 150 4.26 -16.19 1.54
N ILE A 151 4.79 -15.65 0.43
CA ILE A 151 6.06 -14.91 0.36
C ILE A 151 5.75 -13.49 -0.08
N VAL A 152 6.07 -12.51 0.76
CA VAL A 152 5.58 -11.13 0.64
C VAL A 152 6.73 -10.13 0.90
N PRO A 153 7.31 -9.51 -0.14
CA PRO A 153 8.21 -8.37 0.02
C PRO A 153 7.45 -7.13 0.52
N PRO A 154 8.14 -6.15 1.14
CA PRO A 154 7.53 -4.88 1.49
C PRO A 154 7.16 -4.05 0.25
N SER A 155 6.06 -3.29 0.32
CA SER A 155 5.78 -2.27 -0.71
C SER A 155 6.87 -1.18 -0.66
N PRO A 156 7.30 -0.65 -1.81
CA PRO A 156 8.41 0.29 -1.82
C PRO A 156 8.07 1.64 -1.20
N ASP A 157 6.80 2.02 -1.05
CA ASP A 157 6.45 3.24 -0.30
C ASP A 157 6.61 3.12 1.21
N VAL A 158 6.53 1.90 1.76
CA VAL A 158 6.90 1.60 3.14
C VAL A 158 8.41 1.53 3.27
N THR A 159 9.08 0.86 2.33
CA THR A 159 10.54 0.76 2.28
C THR A 159 11.18 2.15 2.17
N ASP A 160 10.72 2.99 1.24
CA ASP A 160 11.18 4.37 1.04
C ASP A 160 10.99 5.23 2.32
N ALA A 161 9.89 5.04 3.06
CA ALA A 161 9.61 5.75 4.31
C ALA A 161 10.50 5.26 5.47
N ALA A 162 10.64 3.95 5.63
CA ALA A 162 11.47 3.32 6.67
C ALA A 162 12.95 3.66 6.46
N HIS A 163 13.45 3.51 5.24
CA HIS A 163 14.83 3.79 4.86
C HIS A 163 15.21 5.24 5.10
N LYS A 164 14.34 6.20 4.79
CA LYS A 164 14.54 7.63 5.06
C LYS A 164 14.69 7.94 6.56
N ASN A 165 14.08 7.11 7.41
CA ASN A 165 14.18 7.19 8.86
C ASN A 165 15.26 6.24 9.45
N GLY A 166 16.03 5.55 8.60
CA GLY A 166 17.10 4.63 8.98
C GLY A 166 16.61 3.33 9.62
N VAL A 167 15.42 2.84 9.23
CA VAL A 167 14.85 1.56 9.68
C VAL A 167 14.94 0.55 8.54
N PRO A 168 15.66 -0.59 8.70
CA PRO A 168 15.62 -1.68 7.75
C PRO A 168 14.25 -2.37 7.74
N VAL A 169 13.83 -2.90 6.59
CA VAL A 169 12.55 -3.57 6.39
C VAL A 169 12.75 -5.01 5.92
N LEU A 170 12.15 -5.95 6.64
CA LEU A 170 12.09 -7.36 6.24
C LEU A 170 10.75 -7.65 5.53
N GLY A 171 10.83 -8.42 4.46
CA GLY A 171 9.66 -9.12 3.90
C GLY A 171 9.25 -10.29 4.79
N THR A 172 8.07 -10.86 4.57
CA THR A 172 7.53 -12.00 5.32
C THR A 172 7.50 -13.27 4.48
N VAL A 173 7.99 -14.37 5.03
CA VAL A 173 7.69 -15.75 4.59
C VAL A 173 6.86 -16.41 5.69
N PHE A 174 5.57 -16.64 5.43
CA PHE A 174 4.62 -17.13 6.43
C PHE A 174 3.94 -18.42 5.98
N PHE A 175 4.35 -19.56 6.55
CA PHE A 175 3.67 -20.84 6.35
C PHE A 175 2.51 -20.96 7.36
N PRO A 176 1.23 -20.82 6.95
CA PRO A 176 0.13 -20.67 7.90
C PRO A 176 -0.21 -21.97 8.64
N GLN A 177 -0.90 -21.88 9.78
CA GLN A 177 -1.50 -23.08 10.39
C GLN A 177 -2.48 -23.74 9.42
N THR A 178 -2.59 -25.08 9.45
CA THR A 178 -3.55 -25.83 8.61
C THR A 178 -5.01 -25.45 8.89
N ALA A 179 -5.33 -25.01 10.11
CA ALA A 179 -6.63 -24.42 10.48
C ALA A 179 -6.96 -23.13 9.70
N HIS A 180 -5.96 -22.43 9.19
CA HIS A 180 -6.06 -21.24 8.35
C HIS A 180 -5.64 -21.50 6.90
N GLY A 181 -5.78 -22.75 6.43
CA GLY A 181 -5.53 -23.15 5.04
C GLY A 181 -4.06 -23.36 4.67
N GLY A 182 -3.14 -23.38 5.64
CA GLY A 182 -1.75 -23.74 5.41
C GLY A 182 -1.57 -25.15 4.86
N LYS A 183 -0.56 -25.35 4.00
CA LYS A 183 -0.28 -26.62 3.33
C LYS A 183 1.18 -27.00 3.50
N LEU A 184 1.45 -28.23 3.95
CA LEU A 184 2.83 -28.73 4.14
C LEU A 184 3.57 -28.82 2.79
N GLU A 185 2.80 -29.03 1.71
CA GLU A 185 3.23 -29.00 0.31
C GLU A 185 4.00 -27.71 -0.04
N TRP A 186 3.61 -26.55 0.50
CA TRP A 186 4.35 -25.30 0.29
C TRP A 186 5.70 -25.28 1.01
N LEU A 187 5.79 -25.88 2.20
CA LEU A 187 7.06 -26.04 2.90
C LEU A 187 7.96 -27.05 2.17
N ASP A 188 7.40 -28.14 1.65
CA ASP A 188 8.12 -29.15 0.86
C ASP A 188 8.74 -28.53 -0.40
N THR A 189 7.99 -27.74 -1.17
CA THR A 189 8.51 -27.01 -2.35
C THR A 189 9.54 -25.96 -1.98
N PHE A 190 9.33 -25.21 -0.89
CA PHE A 190 10.30 -24.22 -0.41
C PHE A 190 11.62 -24.86 0.08
N LEU A 191 11.56 -26.08 0.60
CA LEU A 191 12.72 -26.86 1.05
C LEU A 191 13.28 -27.81 -0.03
N GLU A 192 12.79 -27.76 -1.29
CA GLU A 192 13.32 -28.58 -2.37
C GLU A 192 14.77 -28.17 -2.73
N LYS A 193 15.56 -29.17 -3.13
CA LYS A 193 16.98 -29.00 -3.50
C LYS A 193 17.27 -29.38 -4.94
N ASP A 194 18.15 -28.63 -5.57
CA ASP A 194 18.68 -28.94 -6.91
C ASP A 194 19.57 -30.21 -6.93
N ASP A 195 19.96 -30.64 -8.12
CA ASP A 195 20.89 -31.77 -8.38
C ASP A 195 22.29 -31.57 -7.72
N GLN A 196 22.56 -30.38 -7.18
CA GLN A 196 23.82 -29.95 -6.57
C GLN A 196 23.73 -29.86 -5.02
N GLY A 197 22.51 -29.83 -4.46
CA GLY A 197 22.22 -29.75 -3.02
C GLY A 197 21.87 -28.35 -2.48
N ASN A 198 21.67 -27.36 -3.35
CA ASN A 198 21.25 -25.99 -3.02
C ASN A 198 19.73 -25.87 -2.97
N PHE A 199 19.22 -24.88 -2.24
CA PHE A 199 17.81 -24.48 -2.26
C PHE A 199 17.61 -23.37 -3.30
N PRO A 200 16.90 -23.58 -4.42
CA PRO A 200 16.73 -22.54 -5.44
C PRO A 200 15.95 -21.32 -4.92
N ILE A 201 15.06 -21.50 -3.94
CA ILE A 201 14.30 -20.41 -3.33
C ILE A 201 15.21 -19.39 -2.63
N VAL A 202 16.38 -19.81 -2.13
CA VAL A 202 17.33 -18.87 -1.49
C VAL A 202 17.88 -17.87 -2.52
N ASP A 203 18.21 -18.33 -3.72
CA ASP A 203 18.66 -17.42 -4.77
C ASP A 203 17.55 -16.43 -5.17
N LYS A 204 16.28 -16.85 -5.11
CA LYS A 204 15.12 -15.97 -5.38
C LYS A 204 14.81 -14.97 -4.26
N LEU A 205 14.90 -15.39 -3.00
CA LEU A 205 14.71 -14.50 -1.85
C LEU A 205 15.80 -13.41 -1.80
N ILE A 206 17.02 -13.72 -2.26
CA ILE A 206 18.10 -12.76 -2.44
C ILE A 206 17.84 -11.89 -3.69
N GLU A 207 17.49 -12.48 -4.84
CA GLU A 207 17.19 -11.74 -6.08
C GLU A 207 16.10 -10.68 -5.88
N VAL A 208 15.01 -11.01 -5.16
CA VAL A 208 13.93 -10.07 -4.83
C VAL A 208 14.39 -8.98 -3.87
N ALA A 209 15.12 -9.33 -2.80
CA ALA A 209 15.59 -8.36 -1.81
C ALA A 209 16.61 -7.36 -2.42
N GLU A 210 17.56 -7.84 -3.22
CA GLU A 210 18.53 -6.99 -3.93
C GLU A 210 17.88 -6.17 -5.05
N ALA A 211 16.87 -6.69 -5.75
CA ALA A 211 16.22 -5.98 -6.87
C ALA A 211 15.18 -4.96 -6.41
N TYR A 212 14.38 -5.25 -5.37
CA TYR A 212 13.41 -4.31 -4.82
C TYR A 212 14.02 -3.39 -3.74
N GLY A 213 15.20 -3.73 -3.22
CA GLY A 213 15.97 -2.87 -2.32
C GLY A 213 15.43 -2.82 -0.89
N PHE A 214 15.31 -3.99 -0.24
CA PHE A 214 14.97 -4.13 1.19
C PHE A 214 15.88 -5.18 1.87
N ASP A 215 15.90 -5.20 3.20
CA ASP A 215 17.07 -5.66 3.96
C ASP A 215 17.05 -7.13 4.40
N GLY A 216 16.02 -7.91 4.07
CA GLY A 216 15.97 -9.33 4.39
C GLY A 216 14.58 -9.90 4.62
N TRP A 217 14.49 -11.00 5.39
CA TRP A 217 13.27 -11.78 5.55
C TRP A 217 13.01 -12.23 6.98
N PHE A 218 11.75 -12.09 7.41
CA PHE A 218 11.19 -12.72 8.59
C PHE A 218 10.53 -14.04 8.20
N PHE A 219 10.94 -15.14 8.84
CA PHE A 219 10.42 -16.49 8.61
C PHE A 219 9.52 -16.91 9.77
N ASN A 220 8.24 -17.12 9.49
CA ASN A 220 7.29 -17.76 10.40
C ASN A 220 6.78 -19.08 9.83
N GLN A 221 7.05 -20.18 10.54
CA GLN A 221 6.66 -21.52 10.13
C GLN A 221 5.63 -22.05 11.14
N GLU A 222 4.34 -22.04 10.79
CA GLU A 222 3.26 -22.57 11.65
C GLU A 222 2.54 -23.78 11.02
N THR A 223 2.90 -24.19 9.81
CA THR A 223 2.30 -25.35 9.15
C THR A 223 2.79 -26.67 9.78
N ASP A 224 1.91 -27.34 10.51
CA ASP A 224 1.95 -28.78 10.74
C ASP A 224 0.60 -29.40 10.35
N THR A 225 0.57 -30.69 10.00
CA THR A 225 -0.67 -31.47 9.84
C THR A 225 -1.07 -32.18 11.14
N VAL A 226 -0.22 -32.14 12.17
CA VAL A 226 -0.45 -32.71 13.52
C VAL A 226 -0.69 -31.60 14.56
N VAL A 227 -1.56 -30.64 14.23
CA VAL A 227 -1.81 -29.44 15.05
C VAL A 227 -2.50 -29.78 16.37
N THR A 228 -1.84 -29.47 17.49
CA THR A 228 -2.51 -29.07 18.74
C THR A 228 -3.03 -27.65 18.56
N SER A 229 -4.33 -27.41 18.74
CA SER A 229 -4.89 -26.07 18.53
C SER A 229 -4.39 -25.05 19.57
N PHE A 230 -4.59 -23.76 19.29
CA PHE A 230 -4.38 -22.66 20.22
C PHE A 230 -4.98 -22.94 21.61
N ASP A 231 -6.18 -23.52 21.66
CA ASP A 231 -6.87 -23.96 22.90
C ASP A 231 -6.23 -25.17 23.60
N GLU A 232 -5.53 -26.06 22.88
CA GLU A 232 -4.84 -27.21 23.49
C GLU A 232 -3.43 -26.82 24.01
N ALA A 233 -2.80 -25.82 23.40
CA ALA A 233 -1.51 -25.27 23.81
C ALA A 233 -1.62 -24.33 25.04
N SER A 234 -2.75 -23.61 25.20
CA SER A 234 -3.09 -22.94 26.47
C SER A 234 -3.25 -23.95 27.62
N ASP A 235 -3.82 -25.12 27.33
CA ASP A 235 -4.16 -26.15 28.31
C ASP A 235 -3.00 -27.13 28.60
N GLY A 236 -1.95 -27.12 27.76
CA GLY A 236 -0.74 -27.94 27.94
C GLY A 236 -0.97 -29.43 27.68
N THR A 237 -1.94 -29.77 26.82
CA THR A 237 -2.32 -31.15 26.51
C THR A 237 -1.63 -31.67 25.25
N SER A 238 -0.56 -32.43 25.42
CA SER A 238 0.10 -33.12 24.30
C SER A 238 -0.78 -34.24 23.72
N GLN A 239 -0.97 -34.21 22.39
CA GLN A 239 -1.63 -35.26 21.61
C GLN A 239 -0.60 -36.20 20.93
N ASP A 240 -1.09 -37.24 20.25
CA ASP A 240 -0.30 -38.42 19.86
C ASP A 240 0.51 -38.19 18.56
N THR A 241 1.83 -38.07 18.68
CA THR A 241 2.79 -37.75 17.59
C THR A 241 3.08 -38.94 16.64
N THR A 242 2.05 -39.71 16.28
CA THR A 242 2.17 -40.94 15.48
C THR A 242 1.41 -40.92 14.14
N ALA A 243 0.94 -39.76 13.69
CA ALA A 243 0.43 -39.58 12.33
C ALA A 243 1.58 -39.58 11.30
N GLU A 244 1.55 -40.48 10.32
CA GLU A 244 2.50 -40.50 9.21
C GLU A 244 2.19 -39.34 8.23
N GLY A 245 3.11 -38.36 8.09
CA GLY A 245 3.03 -37.30 7.08
C GLY A 245 3.00 -35.85 7.57
N GLY A 246 3.33 -35.57 8.84
CA GLY A 246 3.43 -34.20 9.38
C GLY A 246 4.83 -33.58 9.36
N LEU A 247 4.97 -32.45 10.05
CA LEU A 247 6.26 -31.81 10.30
C LEU A 247 7.19 -32.80 11.03
N ASN A 248 8.49 -32.76 10.71
CA ASN A 248 9.47 -33.71 11.24
C ASN A 248 10.93 -33.22 11.13
N GLU A 249 11.84 -33.94 11.78
CA GLU A 249 13.30 -33.70 11.84
C GLU A 249 13.95 -33.33 10.49
N SER A 250 13.50 -33.89 9.35
CA SER A 250 14.11 -33.53 8.06
C SER A 250 13.67 -32.15 7.56
N HIS A 251 12.48 -31.65 7.94
CA HIS A 251 12.03 -30.28 7.61
C HIS A 251 12.79 -29.27 8.47
N ALA A 252 12.92 -29.53 9.78
CA ALA A 252 13.73 -28.72 10.69
C ALA A 252 15.18 -28.59 10.21
N LYS A 253 15.81 -29.73 9.89
CA LYS A 253 17.19 -29.76 9.39
C LYS A 253 17.35 -29.10 8.02
N ALA A 254 16.37 -29.25 7.12
CA ALA A 254 16.40 -28.56 5.83
C ALA A 254 16.25 -27.04 6.01
N MET A 255 15.37 -26.56 6.90
CA MET A 255 15.25 -25.13 7.20
C MET A 255 16.55 -24.55 7.79
N GLN A 256 17.21 -25.26 8.69
CA GLN A 256 18.52 -24.86 9.23
C GLN A 256 19.60 -24.79 8.12
N GLU A 257 19.65 -25.79 7.24
CA GLU A 257 20.53 -25.77 6.05
C GLU A 257 20.19 -24.64 5.06
N LEU A 258 18.92 -24.23 4.98
CA LEU A 258 18.44 -23.16 4.10
C LEU A 258 18.90 -21.79 4.62
N ILE A 259 18.70 -21.51 5.91
CA ILE A 259 19.18 -20.28 6.55
C ILE A 259 20.71 -20.20 6.45
N ALA A 260 21.41 -21.32 6.66
CA ALA A 260 22.87 -21.38 6.50
C ALA A 260 23.32 -21.02 5.07
N GLN A 261 22.63 -21.54 4.05
CA GLN A 261 22.92 -21.19 2.66
C GLN A 261 22.53 -19.74 2.32
N PHE A 262 21.45 -19.20 2.90
CA PHE A 262 21.08 -17.79 2.74
C PHE A 262 22.19 -16.88 3.27
N LYS A 263 22.65 -17.08 4.50
CA LYS A 263 23.72 -16.26 5.10
C LYS A 263 25.11 -16.51 4.49
N GLU A 264 25.40 -17.71 3.94
CA GLU A 264 26.62 -17.93 3.12
C GLU A 264 26.62 -17.08 1.84
N LYS A 265 25.45 -16.89 1.21
CA LYS A 265 25.32 -16.13 -0.05
C LYS A 265 25.15 -14.62 0.20
N ALA A 266 24.36 -14.24 1.20
CA ALA A 266 23.97 -12.86 1.52
C ALA A 266 24.04 -12.59 3.03
N GLU A 267 25.25 -12.65 3.60
CA GLU A 267 25.55 -12.27 5.01
C GLU A 267 24.96 -10.90 5.39
N HIS A 268 24.82 -10.00 4.41
CA HIS A 268 24.35 -8.62 4.55
C HIS A 268 22.82 -8.44 4.58
N LEU A 269 22.05 -9.49 4.32
CA LEU A 269 20.58 -9.50 4.46
C LEU A 269 20.20 -10.22 5.75
N ASP A 270 19.27 -9.65 6.51
CA ASP A 270 18.85 -10.17 7.80
C ASP A 270 17.87 -11.35 7.66
N ILE A 271 18.01 -12.34 8.55
CA ILE A 271 17.00 -13.37 8.80
C ILE A 271 16.53 -13.28 10.26
N MET A 272 15.22 -13.09 10.44
CA MET A 272 14.55 -13.18 11.73
C MET A 272 13.67 -14.44 11.77
N TRP A 273 13.85 -15.27 12.79
CA TRP A 273 13.13 -16.54 12.96
C TRP A 273 12.02 -16.44 14.01
N TYR A 274 10.83 -16.98 13.75
CA TYR A 274 9.74 -17.06 14.74
C TYR A 274 9.83 -18.36 15.58
N ASP A 275 9.77 -18.24 16.90
CA ASP A 275 9.80 -19.33 17.88
C ASP A 275 8.60 -20.29 17.76
N SER A 276 8.72 -21.30 16.88
CA SER A 276 7.61 -22.16 16.41
C SER A 276 8.01 -23.62 16.19
N MET A 277 8.68 -23.92 15.07
CA MET A 277 9.21 -25.25 14.78
C MET A 277 10.47 -25.52 15.62
N THR A 278 10.49 -26.69 16.28
CA THR A 278 11.62 -27.20 17.09
C THR A 278 12.66 -27.97 16.26
N THR A 279 13.81 -28.32 16.86
CA THR A 279 14.87 -29.15 16.24
C THR A 279 14.41 -30.55 15.84
N ASP A 280 13.47 -31.14 16.59
CA ASP A 280 12.82 -32.40 16.26
C ASP A 280 11.82 -32.25 15.09
N GLY A 281 11.57 -31.02 14.62
CA GLY A 281 10.58 -30.69 13.61
C GLY A 281 9.14 -30.86 14.09
N LYS A 282 8.82 -30.35 15.28
CA LYS A 282 7.44 -30.28 15.80
C LYS A 282 7.05 -28.83 16.03
N MET A 283 5.76 -28.52 15.90
CA MET A 283 5.20 -27.24 16.32
C MET A 283 5.08 -27.18 17.84
N ASP A 284 5.90 -26.37 18.51
CA ASP A 284 5.91 -26.23 19.98
C ASP A 284 6.56 -24.89 20.37
N TRP A 285 5.76 -23.81 20.37
CA TRP A 285 6.20 -22.46 20.72
C TRP A 285 6.80 -22.41 22.14
N GLN A 286 8.11 -22.16 22.27
CA GLN A 286 8.80 -22.24 23.55
C GLN A 286 8.53 -21.02 24.46
N ASN A 287 8.18 -19.88 23.85
CA ASN A 287 8.04 -18.56 24.49
C ASN A 287 9.36 -18.05 25.10
N ALA A 288 10.48 -18.61 24.64
CA ALA A 288 11.81 -18.50 25.25
C ALA A 288 12.89 -19.08 24.30
N LEU A 289 14.15 -18.68 24.48
CA LEU A 289 15.28 -19.39 23.87
C LEU A 289 15.59 -20.66 24.69
N THR A 290 15.47 -21.84 24.08
CA THR A 290 15.70 -23.14 24.72
C THR A 290 16.64 -24.04 23.90
N ASP A 291 16.96 -25.22 24.42
CA ASP A 291 17.73 -26.22 23.65
C ASP A 291 16.94 -26.81 22.46
N GLU A 292 15.61 -26.63 22.40
CA GLU A 292 14.73 -27.15 21.33
C GLU A 292 14.59 -26.20 20.12
N ASN A 293 14.91 -24.89 20.27
CA ASN A 293 14.78 -23.89 19.20
C ASN A 293 16.07 -23.10 18.88
N LYS A 294 17.11 -23.15 19.74
CA LYS A 294 18.38 -22.44 19.50
C LYS A 294 19.07 -22.73 18.16
N ALA A 295 18.80 -23.89 17.54
CA ALA A 295 19.44 -24.32 16.30
C ALA A 295 19.05 -23.47 15.07
N TYR A 296 18.11 -22.54 15.20
CA TYR A 296 17.81 -21.52 14.19
C TYR A 296 18.66 -20.25 14.37
N LEU A 297 19.19 -19.99 15.59
CA LEU A 297 20.09 -18.87 15.91
C LEU A 297 21.58 -19.23 15.84
N VAL A 298 21.95 -20.49 16.07
CA VAL A 298 23.34 -20.99 15.99
C VAL A 298 23.40 -22.38 15.38
N ASP A 299 24.51 -22.69 14.70
CA ASP A 299 24.76 -24.01 14.12
C ASP A 299 25.27 -25.06 15.16
N ALA A 300 25.67 -26.23 14.68
CA ALA A 300 26.19 -27.32 15.52
C ALA A 300 27.59 -27.05 16.10
N GLU A 301 28.30 -26.06 15.57
CA GLU A 301 29.61 -25.59 15.99
C GLU A 301 29.51 -24.37 16.94
N MET A 302 28.30 -23.80 17.10
CA MET A 302 27.95 -22.56 17.82
C MET A 302 28.38 -21.26 17.11
N GLU A 303 28.49 -21.28 15.78
CA GLU A 303 28.58 -20.04 14.97
C GLU A 303 27.15 -19.51 14.69
N PRO A 304 26.93 -18.18 14.54
CA PRO A 304 25.59 -17.61 14.32
C PRO A 304 24.89 -18.09 13.04
N LEU A 305 23.56 -18.17 13.07
CA LEU A 305 22.71 -18.63 11.97
C LEU A 305 21.68 -17.56 11.57
N SER A 306 20.50 -17.48 12.19
CA SER A 306 19.63 -16.30 12.06
C SER A 306 20.17 -15.12 12.87
N ASP A 307 19.98 -13.90 12.39
CA ASP A 307 20.47 -12.68 13.05
C ASP A 307 19.66 -12.38 14.31
N SER A 308 18.39 -12.75 14.34
CA SER A 308 17.49 -12.58 15.48
C SER A 308 16.40 -13.66 15.56
N MET A 309 15.69 -13.69 16.70
CA MET A 309 14.56 -14.59 16.95
C MET A 309 13.43 -13.85 17.67
N PHE A 310 12.22 -13.94 17.12
CA PHE A 310 11.00 -13.45 17.75
C PHE A 310 10.40 -14.56 18.63
N LEU A 311 10.30 -14.31 19.94
CA LEU A 311 9.81 -15.25 20.95
C LEU A 311 8.29 -15.20 21.06
N ASN A 312 7.64 -16.36 21.19
CA ASN A 312 6.18 -16.42 21.27
C ASN A 312 5.61 -15.79 22.57
N PHE A 313 4.36 -15.33 22.50
CA PHE A 313 3.79 -14.34 23.42
C PHE A 313 3.69 -14.75 24.90
N TRP A 314 3.62 -16.03 25.25
CA TRP A 314 3.12 -16.43 26.59
C TRP A 314 4.11 -16.27 27.75
N TRP A 315 5.30 -15.71 27.52
CA TRP A 315 6.20 -15.27 28.61
C TRP A 315 5.51 -14.30 29.57
N THR A 316 4.53 -13.52 29.09
CA THR A 316 3.72 -12.60 29.89
C THR A 316 2.60 -13.27 30.71
N SER A 317 2.45 -14.60 30.66
CA SER A 317 1.28 -15.27 31.26
C SER A 317 1.49 -15.68 32.72
N ASP A 318 0.46 -15.50 33.56
CA ASP A 318 0.43 -15.98 34.96
C ASP A 318 0.72 -17.48 35.10
N ARG A 319 0.46 -18.28 34.05
CA ARG A 319 0.74 -19.73 33.98
C ARG A 319 2.24 -20.01 33.93
N LEU A 320 3.02 -19.14 33.29
CA LEU A 320 4.46 -19.33 33.02
C LEU A 320 5.36 -18.38 33.82
N ALA A 321 4.81 -17.37 34.50
CA ALA A 321 5.54 -16.37 35.29
C ALA A 321 6.57 -16.95 36.28
N ASP A 322 6.24 -18.05 36.98
CA ASP A 322 7.13 -18.77 37.90
C ASP A 322 8.42 -19.34 37.23
N GLN A 323 8.53 -19.26 35.90
CA GLN A 323 9.67 -19.77 35.11
C GLN A 323 10.64 -18.67 34.64
N GLU A 324 10.33 -17.38 34.84
CA GLU A 324 11.17 -16.23 34.47
C GLU A 324 11.72 -16.30 33.02
N LEU A 325 10.85 -16.60 32.03
CA LEU A 325 11.28 -17.09 30.71
C LEU A 325 12.25 -16.16 29.93
N LEU A 326 12.10 -14.84 29.99
CA LEU A 326 13.01 -13.92 29.29
C LEU A 326 14.39 -13.83 29.96
N LYS A 327 14.44 -13.92 31.28
CA LYS A 327 15.69 -14.03 32.07
C LYS A 327 16.41 -15.34 31.78
N ALA A 328 15.68 -16.45 31.70
CA ALA A 328 16.22 -17.73 31.27
C ALA A 328 16.74 -17.68 29.81
N SER A 329 16.05 -16.96 28.94
CA SER A 329 16.46 -16.72 27.55
C SER A 329 17.73 -15.88 27.45
N ASN A 330 17.88 -14.84 28.28
CA ASN A 330 19.10 -14.05 28.43
C ASN A 330 20.28 -14.92 28.90
N GLU A 331 20.11 -15.70 29.97
CA GLU A 331 21.12 -16.64 30.44
C GLU A 331 21.50 -17.66 29.34
N LYS A 332 20.54 -18.11 28.53
CA LYS A 332 20.78 -19.06 27.42
C LYS A 332 21.48 -18.43 26.21
N ALA A 333 21.15 -17.20 25.84
CA ALA A 333 21.84 -16.47 24.77
C ALA A 333 23.33 -16.29 25.13
N LEU A 334 23.61 -15.89 26.38
CA LEU A 334 24.96 -15.77 26.92
C LEU A 334 25.70 -17.12 27.06
N GLU A 335 24.97 -18.25 27.21
CA GLU A 335 25.55 -19.61 27.17
C GLU A 335 26.06 -19.97 25.77
N ILE A 336 25.29 -19.64 24.73
CA ILE A 336 25.58 -20.02 23.33
C ILE A 336 26.39 -18.98 22.55
N GLY A 337 26.59 -17.78 23.11
CA GLY A 337 27.40 -16.70 22.50
C GLY A 337 26.62 -15.68 21.68
N ILE A 338 25.29 -15.69 21.76
CA ILE A 338 24.38 -14.73 21.12
C ILE A 338 24.12 -13.54 22.05
N ASP A 339 23.91 -12.35 21.46
CA ASP A 339 23.45 -11.16 22.19
C ASP A 339 21.99 -11.36 22.64
N PRO A 340 21.66 -11.28 23.96
CA PRO A 340 20.27 -11.33 24.42
C PRO A 340 19.33 -10.33 23.75
N TYR A 341 19.84 -9.20 23.26
CA TYR A 341 19.06 -8.19 22.55
C TYR A 341 18.79 -8.53 21.08
N ASN A 342 19.26 -9.68 20.58
CA ASN A 342 18.78 -10.29 19.33
C ASN A 342 17.56 -11.22 19.56
N LEU A 343 17.10 -11.37 20.80
CA LEU A 343 15.82 -11.99 21.13
C LEU A 343 14.75 -10.91 21.26
N LEU A 344 13.65 -11.03 20.51
CA LEU A 344 12.53 -10.10 20.57
C LEU A 344 11.40 -10.74 21.40
N ALA A 345 11.15 -10.24 22.59
CA ALA A 345 10.05 -10.69 23.44
C ALA A 345 8.71 -10.29 22.79
N GLY A 346 7.99 -11.25 22.22
CA GLY A 346 6.77 -11.00 21.49
C GLY A 346 5.62 -10.53 22.37
N ILE A 347 4.92 -9.48 21.95
CA ILE A 347 3.68 -8.99 22.54
C ILE A 347 2.63 -8.89 21.43
N ASP A 348 1.53 -9.63 21.59
CA ASP A 348 0.35 -9.49 20.74
C ASP A 348 -0.44 -8.24 21.16
N VAL A 349 -0.46 -7.25 20.27
CA VAL A 349 -1.27 -6.03 20.43
C VAL A 349 -2.38 -5.92 19.37
N GLN A 350 -2.64 -6.98 18.60
CA GLN A 350 -3.55 -6.99 17.46
C GLN A 350 -5.00 -6.68 17.83
N GLU A 351 -5.51 -7.25 18.94
CA GLU A 351 -6.88 -7.02 19.41
C GLU A 351 -6.97 -5.75 20.28
N ASN A 352 -6.07 -5.61 21.26
CA ASN A 352 -6.24 -4.69 22.39
C ASN A 352 -5.26 -3.50 22.43
N GLY A 353 -4.21 -3.47 21.59
CA GLY A 353 -3.26 -2.35 21.55
C GLY A 353 -2.53 -2.13 22.87
N TYR A 354 -2.41 -0.86 23.29
CA TYR A 354 -1.95 -0.47 24.62
C TYR A 354 -2.89 -0.89 25.77
N SER A 355 -3.99 -1.61 25.48
CA SER A 355 -4.84 -2.25 26.49
C SER A 355 -4.54 -3.75 26.66
N THR A 356 -3.59 -4.31 25.91
CA THR A 356 -3.05 -5.65 26.16
C THR A 356 -2.37 -5.69 27.55
N PRO A 357 -2.77 -6.60 28.46
CA PRO A 357 -2.14 -6.72 29.77
C PRO A 357 -0.78 -7.43 29.65
N VAL A 358 0.30 -6.71 29.94
CA VAL A 358 1.68 -7.23 29.86
C VAL A 358 2.36 -7.24 31.22
N ARG A 359 2.97 -8.36 31.60
CA ARG A 359 3.71 -8.57 32.85
C ARG A 359 5.13 -8.03 32.73
N TRP A 360 5.26 -6.71 32.70
CA TRP A 360 6.53 -6.00 32.58
C TRP A 360 7.53 -6.33 33.70
N ASP A 361 7.05 -6.79 34.86
CA ASP A 361 7.89 -7.32 35.95
C ASP A 361 8.65 -8.62 35.59
N LEU A 362 8.32 -9.25 34.46
CA LEU A 362 9.05 -10.37 33.86
C LEU A 362 9.97 -9.95 32.70
N PHE A 363 9.84 -8.70 32.22
CA PHE A 363 10.65 -8.14 31.13
C PHE A 363 11.97 -7.54 31.64
N THR A 364 11.99 -6.99 32.86
CA THR A 364 13.15 -6.30 33.43
C THR A 364 13.71 -6.94 34.71
N ASP A 365 14.95 -6.60 35.07
CA ASP A 365 15.57 -7.00 36.34
C ASP A 365 15.19 -6.12 37.54
N ASP A 366 15.76 -6.41 38.73
CA ASP A 366 15.63 -5.63 39.98
C ASP A 366 16.04 -4.14 39.82
N GLN A 367 16.69 -3.76 38.72
CA GLN A 367 17.12 -2.40 38.40
C GLN A 367 16.29 -1.73 37.29
N GLY A 368 15.34 -2.44 36.68
CA GLY A 368 14.54 -1.95 35.54
C GLY A 368 15.21 -2.15 34.17
N ILE A 369 16.31 -2.92 34.09
CA ILE A 369 17.02 -3.18 32.83
C ILE A 369 16.35 -4.37 32.12
N PRO A 370 15.96 -4.25 30.84
CA PRO A 370 15.38 -5.37 30.07
C PRO A 370 16.30 -6.59 29.95
N TYR A 371 15.73 -7.79 30.00
CA TYR A 371 16.48 -9.04 29.75
C TYR A 371 16.73 -9.28 28.25
N THR A 372 15.84 -8.78 27.39
CA THR A 372 15.85 -8.98 25.93
C THR A 372 15.30 -7.73 25.24
N SER A 373 15.26 -7.73 23.91
CA SER A 373 14.56 -6.70 23.12
C SER A 373 13.04 -6.96 23.06
N LEU A 374 12.28 -6.04 22.47
CA LEU A 374 10.82 -6.14 22.27
C LEU A 374 10.45 -6.52 20.84
N GLY A 375 9.45 -7.40 20.70
CA GLY A 375 8.78 -7.72 19.44
C GLY A 375 7.31 -7.36 19.51
N LEU A 376 6.85 -6.42 18.70
CA LEU A 376 5.47 -5.95 18.70
C LEU A 376 4.71 -6.56 17.52
N TYR A 377 3.72 -7.41 17.81
CA TYR A 377 2.89 -8.06 16.79
C TYR A 377 1.61 -7.25 16.53
N VAL A 378 1.50 -6.75 15.30
CA VAL A 378 0.44 -5.89 14.75
C VAL A 378 0.22 -4.57 15.54
N PRO A 379 1.26 -3.75 15.80
CA PRO A 379 1.10 -2.42 16.39
C PRO A 379 0.29 -1.46 15.52
N SER A 380 0.13 -1.78 14.22
CA SER A 380 -0.84 -1.17 13.31
C SER A 380 -2.30 -1.23 13.78
N TRP A 381 -2.61 -1.91 14.89
CA TRP A 381 -3.81 -1.67 15.71
C TRP A 381 -4.08 -0.18 15.95
N THR A 382 -3.05 0.66 16.12
CA THR A 382 -3.21 2.12 16.30
C THR A 382 -3.98 2.75 15.14
N TYR A 383 -3.71 2.29 13.92
CA TYR A 383 -4.40 2.67 12.69
C TYR A 383 -5.76 1.96 12.56
N THR A 384 -5.80 0.62 12.56
CA THR A 384 -7.01 -0.15 12.22
C THR A 384 -8.14 -0.02 13.25
N SER A 385 -7.83 0.28 14.51
CA SER A 385 -8.83 0.55 15.55
C SER A 385 -9.36 2.00 15.54
N SER A 386 -8.81 2.89 14.70
CA SER A 386 -9.07 4.33 14.77
C SER A 386 -10.21 4.82 13.89
N SER A 387 -10.91 5.81 14.43
CA SER A 387 -12.13 6.38 13.88
C SER A 387 -11.90 7.57 12.95
N ASN A 388 -10.73 8.20 13.03
CA ASN A 388 -10.32 9.39 12.26
C ASN A 388 -8.81 9.68 12.46
N PRO A 389 -8.20 10.60 11.69
CA PRO A 389 -6.75 10.85 11.77
C PRO A 389 -6.25 11.46 13.09
N ASP A 390 -7.03 12.28 13.78
CA ASP A 390 -6.63 12.83 15.09
C ASP A 390 -6.59 11.73 16.17
N ASP A 391 -7.54 10.78 16.11
CA ASP A 391 -7.62 9.58 16.97
C ASP A 391 -6.45 8.62 16.71
N PHE A 392 -6.09 8.39 15.43
CA PHE A 392 -4.89 7.61 15.07
C PHE A 392 -3.61 8.22 15.65
N GLN A 393 -3.37 9.52 15.43
CA GLN A 393 -2.17 10.19 15.94
C GLN A 393 -2.14 10.25 17.48
N ALA A 394 -3.29 10.32 18.15
CA ALA A 394 -3.38 10.23 19.60
C ALA A 394 -3.03 8.83 20.14
N LYS A 395 -3.51 7.76 19.49
CA LYS A 395 -3.16 6.38 19.86
C LYS A 395 -1.70 6.05 19.60
N GLU A 396 -1.16 6.47 18.45
CA GLU A 396 0.27 6.37 18.17
C GLU A 396 1.10 7.04 19.28
N ASN A 397 0.73 8.26 19.70
CA ASN A 397 1.44 8.93 20.79
C ASN A 397 1.34 8.16 22.12
N ALA A 398 0.16 7.70 22.50
CA ALA A 398 -0.03 6.92 23.73
C ALA A 398 0.67 5.55 23.72
N PHE A 399 0.78 4.92 22.54
CA PHE A 399 1.41 3.61 22.35
C PHE A 399 2.94 3.72 22.33
N TRP A 400 3.49 4.62 21.51
CA TRP A 400 4.95 4.73 21.28
C TRP A 400 5.66 5.61 22.30
N VAL A 401 5.00 6.65 22.81
CA VAL A 401 5.59 7.54 23.83
C VAL A 401 5.21 7.00 25.21
N ASN A 402 4.09 7.48 25.76
CA ASN A 402 3.47 7.05 27.01
C ASN A 402 2.12 7.77 27.16
N THR A 403 1.38 7.50 28.25
CA THR A 403 0.09 8.14 28.53
C THR A 403 0.17 9.61 29.00
N SER A 404 1.37 10.15 29.24
CA SER A 404 1.56 11.59 29.53
C SER A 404 1.74 12.43 28.26
N GLY A 405 2.25 11.81 27.19
CA GLY A 405 2.62 12.47 25.93
C GLY A 405 4.00 13.14 25.96
N ASP A 406 4.83 12.87 26.96
CA ASP A 406 6.20 13.40 27.10
C ASP A 406 7.18 12.27 27.48
N PRO A 407 8.19 11.95 26.64
CA PRO A 407 9.13 10.86 26.88
C PRO A 407 10.08 11.10 28.07
N ARG A 408 10.10 12.31 28.65
CA ARG A 408 10.86 12.61 29.88
C ARG A 408 10.27 11.95 31.13
N GLU A 409 8.98 11.60 31.10
CA GLU A 409 8.27 11.00 32.23
C GLU A 409 8.45 9.47 32.25
N SER A 410 9.36 8.97 33.10
CA SER A 410 9.57 7.52 33.30
C SER A 410 8.30 6.89 33.87
N THR A 411 7.63 6.08 33.04
CA THR A 411 6.33 5.47 33.33
C THR A 411 6.47 3.97 33.59
N LEU A 412 7.45 3.60 34.43
CA LEU A 412 7.61 2.22 34.92
C LEU A 412 6.30 1.72 35.56
N PRO A 413 5.72 0.60 35.08
CA PRO A 413 4.36 0.21 35.44
C PRO A 413 4.30 -0.51 36.80
N GLU A 414 3.27 -0.23 37.60
CA GLU A 414 3.05 -0.89 38.91
C GLU A 414 2.36 -2.27 38.80
N ASP A 415 1.81 -2.60 37.63
CA ASP A 415 1.04 -3.81 37.30
C ASP A 415 1.06 -3.98 35.75
N THR A 416 0.04 -4.59 35.14
CA THR A 416 -0.07 -4.84 33.69
C THR A 416 -0.41 -3.63 32.79
N GLU A 417 -0.30 -2.39 33.28
CA GLU A 417 -0.58 -1.19 32.48
C GLU A 417 0.49 -0.94 31.40
N TRP A 418 0.10 -0.36 30.25
CA TRP A 418 1.03 -0.07 29.16
C TRP A 418 1.89 1.19 29.48
N PRO A 419 3.23 1.06 29.58
CA PRO A 419 4.10 2.17 29.92
C PRO A 419 4.36 3.10 28.74
N GLY A 420 4.15 2.64 27.50
CA GLY A 420 4.62 3.30 26.30
C GLY A 420 6.08 2.97 25.97
N ILE A 421 6.38 2.81 24.68
CA ILE A 421 7.68 2.28 24.22
C ILE A 421 8.87 3.18 24.62
N SER A 422 8.69 4.51 24.70
CA SER A 422 9.72 5.46 25.14
C SER A 422 10.22 5.23 26.57
N THR A 423 9.49 4.47 27.40
CA THR A 423 9.95 4.09 28.76
C THR A 423 11.19 3.21 28.74
N TYR A 424 11.41 2.41 27.68
CA TYR A 424 12.53 1.47 27.56
C TYR A 424 13.42 1.73 26.33
N ALA A 425 12.85 2.18 25.21
CA ALA A 425 13.58 2.42 23.97
C ALA A 425 13.94 3.90 23.78
N LEU A 426 15.17 4.17 23.33
CA LEU A 426 15.67 5.52 23.04
C LEU A 426 15.18 6.02 21.69
N GLU A 427 14.95 7.32 21.59
CA GLU A 427 14.65 8.01 20.34
C GLU A 427 15.86 8.10 19.40
N GLN A 428 15.87 7.29 18.35
CA GLN A 428 16.91 7.28 17.33
C GLN A 428 16.73 8.39 16.28
N THR A 429 17.80 8.70 15.54
CA THR A 429 17.75 9.69 14.46
C THR A 429 18.64 9.31 13.29
N ALA A 430 18.11 9.50 12.07
CA ALA A 430 18.84 9.40 10.80
C ALA A 430 19.40 10.75 10.31
N ILE A 431 19.29 11.80 11.13
CA ILE A 431 19.72 13.17 10.77
C ILE A 431 21.23 13.30 11.05
N THR A 432 22.05 12.58 10.27
CA THR A 432 23.52 12.48 10.39
C THR A 432 24.28 13.34 9.38
N SER A 433 23.60 13.92 8.40
CA SER A 433 24.20 14.72 7.32
C SER A 433 23.36 15.94 6.96
N LEU A 434 24.03 16.97 6.44
CA LEU A 434 23.37 18.04 5.69
C LEU A 434 23.37 17.66 4.20
N PRO A 435 22.33 18.04 3.42
CA PRO A 435 21.16 18.82 3.83
C PRO A 435 20.13 18.01 4.63
N PHE A 436 19.36 18.71 5.47
CA PHE A 436 18.18 18.16 6.14
C PHE A 436 16.98 19.10 5.91
N VAL A 437 15.88 18.56 5.41
CA VAL A 437 14.62 19.28 5.22
C VAL A 437 13.47 18.38 5.64
N THR A 438 12.45 18.97 6.26
CA THR A 438 11.19 18.32 6.61
C THR A 438 10.06 19.33 6.46
N ASN A 439 9.02 18.96 5.73
CA ASN A 439 7.77 19.71 5.59
C ASN A 439 6.69 19.15 6.54
N PHE A 440 7.08 18.19 7.40
CA PHE A 440 6.21 17.42 8.29
C PHE A 440 5.15 16.59 7.54
N ASN A 441 5.46 16.16 6.32
CA ASN A 441 4.58 15.36 5.48
C ASN A 441 4.46 13.92 6.01
N LEU A 442 3.24 13.44 6.25
CA LEU A 442 2.97 12.05 6.66
C LEU A 442 3.00 11.05 5.49
N GLY A 443 3.02 11.53 4.24
CA GLY A 443 2.86 10.68 3.06
C GLY A 443 1.41 10.46 2.62
N ASN A 444 0.45 11.24 3.14
CA ASN A 444 -0.92 11.33 2.62
C ASN A 444 -1.51 12.74 2.77
N GLY A 445 -2.70 12.98 2.22
CA GLY A 445 -3.45 14.23 2.43
C GLY A 445 -4.81 14.27 1.74
N TYR A 446 -5.72 15.11 2.25
CA TYR A 446 -6.97 15.47 1.57
C TYR A 446 -6.78 16.51 0.47
N ASN A 447 -5.59 17.12 0.43
CA ASN A 447 -5.18 18.19 -0.47
C ASN A 447 -3.67 18.04 -0.75
N TYR A 448 -3.16 18.72 -1.77
CA TYR A 448 -1.73 18.92 -1.98
C TYR A 448 -1.41 20.42 -2.05
N PHE A 449 -0.36 20.83 -1.36
CA PHE A 449 0.12 22.21 -1.27
C PHE A 449 1.50 22.35 -1.91
N ILE A 450 1.71 23.50 -2.55
CA ILE A 450 2.98 23.95 -3.12
C ILE A 450 3.24 25.36 -2.59
N ASP A 451 4.31 25.52 -1.81
CA ASP A 451 4.78 26.78 -1.23
C ASP A 451 3.68 27.62 -0.51
N GLY A 452 2.70 26.93 0.07
CA GLY A 452 1.53 27.47 0.77
C GLY A 452 0.28 27.66 -0.08
N GLU A 453 0.35 27.47 -1.41
CA GLU A 453 -0.80 27.43 -2.31
C GLU A 453 -1.37 26.01 -2.43
N LYS A 454 -2.69 25.87 -2.32
CA LYS A 454 -3.38 24.58 -2.46
C LYS A 454 -3.62 24.24 -3.94
N VAL A 455 -2.72 23.45 -4.53
CA VAL A 455 -2.75 23.08 -5.96
C VAL A 455 -3.65 21.88 -6.29
N SER A 456 -4.09 21.11 -5.28
CA SER A 456 -5.02 20.00 -5.46
C SER A 456 -5.92 19.82 -4.24
N SER A 457 -7.18 19.44 -4.48
CA SER A 457 -8.10 18.90 -3.46
C SER A 457 -8.47 17.43 -3.73
N ARG A 458 -7.67 16.71 -4.54
CA ARG A 458 -7.73 15.25 -4.55
C ARG A 458 -7.15 14.70 -3.25
N ASN A 459 -7.83 13.67 -2.72
CA ASN A 459 -7.24 12.72 -1.79
C ASN A 459 -5.97 12.12 -2.41
N TRP A 460 -4.93 11.84 -1.61
CA TRP A 460 -3.75 11.10 -2.06
C TRP A 460 -3.03 10.42 -0.89
N ASN A 461 -2.35 9.32 -1.19
CA ASN A 461 -1.32 8.71 -0.34
C ASN A 461 -0.16 8.21 -1.23
N ASN A 462 1.05 8.38 -0.73
CA ASN A 462 2.31 7.85 -1.26
C ASN A 462 3.35 8.00 -0.14
N ARG A 463 3.61 6.94 0.65
CA ARG A 463 4.48 7.05 1.84
C ARG A 463 5.94 7.27 1.52
N SER A 464 6.36 7.02 0.27
CA SER A 464 7.65 7.46 -0.27
C SER A 464 7.90 8.97 -0.12
N LEU A 465 6.83 9.79 -0.06
CA LEU A 465 6.87 11.24 0.17
C LEU A 465 6.80 11.65 1.65
N GLN A 466 6.75 10.71 2.60
CA GLN A 466 6.80 11.00 4.03
C GLN A 466 8.15 11.63 4.40
N ASP A 467 8.14 12.67 5.23
CA ASP A 467 9.35 13.29 5.76
C ASP A 467 9.82 12.59 7.05
N VAL A 468 11.08 12.79 7.44
CA VAL A 468 11.49 12.52 8.82
C VAL A 468 10.71 13.46 9.74
N LEU A 469 9.90 12.88 10.64
CA LEU A 469 9.09 13.60 11.62
C LEU A 469 9.82 13.75 12.97
N PRO A 470 9.41 14.69 13.86
CA PRO A 470 10.13 15.01 15.09
C PRO A 470 10.53 13.79 15.91
N THR A 471 11.79 13.79 16.37
CA THR A 471 12.34 12.80 17.30
C THR A 471 11.53 12.81 18.61
N TYR A 472 11.34 14.01 19.18
CA TYR A 472 10.70 14.21 20.48
C TYR A 472 9.22 14.60 20.32
N ARG A 473 8.29 13.82 20.90
CA ARG A 473 6.83 14.04 20.77
C ARG A 473 6.09 13.87 22.10
N TRP A 474 5.81 14.92 22.86
CA TRP A 474 6.06 16.34 22.61
C TRP A 474 6.65 17.03 23.84
N VAL A 475 7.96 17.25 23.77
CA VAL A 475 8.75 17.87 24.85
C VAL A 475 8.56 19.39 24.82
N PHE A 476 7.86 19.93 25.81
CA PHE A 476 7.65 21.37 26.00
C PHE A 476 8.11 21.86 27.37
N ASP A 477 8.69 23.07 27.40
CA ASP A 477 8.89 23.87 28.60
C ASP A 477 8.14 25.21 28.43
N HIS A 478 7.13 25.46 29.27
CA HIS A 478 6.24 26.62 29.20
C HIS A 478 6.55 27.67 30.26
N GLU A 479 6.57 28.96 29.88
CA GLU A 479 6.60 30.10 30.80
C GLU A 479 5.19 30.59 31.17
N ASP A 480 5.06 31.17 32.38
CA ASP A 480 3.80 31.68 32.96
C ASP A 480 2.63 30.67 32.87
N ASP A 481 1.49 31.05 32.30
CA ASP A 481 0.29 30.20 32.13
C ASP A 481 0.24 29.51 30.75
N ASN A 482 1.31 29.56 29.93
CA ASN A 482 1.30 29.00 28.57
C ASN A 482 0.99 27.50 28.55
N GLN A 483 0.19 27.06 27.58
CA GLN A 483 -0.05 25.64 27.30
C GLN A 483 -0.29 25.44 25.80
N LEU A 484 0.54 24.63 25.14
CA LEU A 484 0.35 24.24 23.74
C LEU A 484 0.27 22.72 23.61
N ALA A 485 -0.62 22.26 22.73
CA ALA A 485 -0.70 20.87 22.27
C ALA A 485 -0.49 20.82 20.75
N VAL A 486 0.09 19.73 20.24
CA VAL A 486 0.33 19.54 18.81
C VAL A 486 -0.72 18.61 18.22
N THR A 487 -1.24 18.95 17.04
CA THR A 487 -1.94 18.02 16.14
C THR A 487 -1.38 18.14 14.73
N VAL A 488 -1.81 17.28 13.82
CA VAL A 488 -1.54 17.45 12.38
C VAL A 488 -2.58 18.40 11.78
N ASN A 489 -2.24 19.08 10.68
CA ASN A 489 -3.16 19.89 9.89
C ASN A 489 -3.14 19.47 8.42
N TYR A 490 -4.20 18.78 8.00
CA TYR A 490 -4.45 18.27 6.65
C TYR A 490 -5.13 19.31 5.71
N ALA A 491 -5.32 20.55 6.17
CA ALA A 491 -6.15 21.57 5.53
C ALA A 491 -5.43 22.92 5.26
N ASP A 492 -4.21 23.11 5.75
CA ASP A 492 -3.34 24.26 5.49
C ASP A 492 -1.89 23.86 5.77
N ALA A 493 -1.19 23.46 4.71
CA ALA A 493 0.21 23.03 4.72
C ALA A 493 1.09 23.95 3.86
N TYR A 494 2.42 23.83 3.96
CA TYR A 494 3.35 24.58 3.13
C TYR A 494 3.69 23.81 1.84
N ASN A 495 4.28 22.62 1.95
CA ASN A 495 4.50 21.70 0.84
C ASN A 495 3.98 20.30 1.21
N GLY A 496 3.44 19.55 0.25
CA GLY A 496 2.82 18.24 0.49
C GLY A 496 1.42 18.33 1.09
N GLY A 497 1.05 17.40 1.98
CA GLY A 497 -0.33 17.28 2.49
C GLY A 497 -0.57 17.78 3.92
N ASN A 498 0.49 18.08 4.67
CA ASN A 498 0.46 18.17 6.13
C ASN A 498 1.31 19.32 6.68
N ALA A 499 0.97 19.79 7.88
CA ALA A 499 1.83 20.63 8.72
C ALA A 499 1.60 20.30 10.20
N LEU A 500 2.55 20.59 11.08
CA LEU A 500 2.34 20.52 12.52
C LEU A 500 1.55 21.73 12.99
N LYS A 501 0.46 21.51 13.72
CA LYS A 501 -0.38 22.57 14.28
C LYS A 501 -0.27 22.60 15.79
N LEU A 502 0.35 23.65 16.31
CA LEU A 502 0.42 23.95 17.72
C LEU A 502 -0.81 24.80 18.08
N ARG A 503 -1.59 24.36 19.08
CA ARG A 503 -2.81 25.04 19.52
C ARG A 503 -2.90 25.11 21.04
N GLY A 504 -3.47 26.18 21.58
CA GLY A 504 -3.70 26.33 23.02
C GLY A 504 -3.76 27.78 23.48
N ASN A 505 -3.33 28.05 24.70
CA ASN A 505 -3.30 29.40 25.24
C ASN A 505 -1.87 29.93 25.40
N MET A 506 -1.67 31.19 25.02
CA MET A 506 -0.39 31.91 25.10
C MET A 506 -0.57 33.25 25.82
N THR A 507 0.41 33.65 26.61
CA THR A 507 0.49 34.95 27.30
C THR A 507 1.42 35.90 26.54
N GLU A 508 1.07 37.20 26.48
CA GLU A 508 1.86 38.23 25.78
C GLU A 508 3.31 38.26 26.27
N GLY A 509 4.24 37.88 25.38
CA GLY A 509 5.68 37.86 25.63
C GLY A 509 6.22 36.59 26.29
N ALA A 510 5.40 35.76 26.94
CA ALA A 510 5.82 34.51 27.57
C ALA A 510 6.19 33.46 26.52
N THR A 511 7.24 32.68 26.78
CA THR A 511 7.80 31.71 25.84
C THR A 511 7.22 30.31 26.03
N SER A 512 7.05 29.58 24.94
CA SER A 512 6.94 28.12 24.94
C SER A 512 8.13 27.56 24.18
N GLN A 513 9.01 26.83 24.86
CA GLN A 513 10.13 26.13 24.22
C GLN A 513 9.71 24.71 23.88
N MET A 514 10.11 24.24 22.70
CA MET A 514 9.75 22.93 22.14
C MET A 514 11.01 22.26 21.62
N ALA A 515 11.33 21.05 22.08
CA ALA A 515 12.33 20.23 21.42
C ALA A 515 11.69 19.48 20.24
N LEU A 516 12.40 19.35 19.12
CA LEU A 516 11.89 18.71 17.91
C LEU A 516 12.74 17.52 17.47
N TYR A 517 14.03 17.74 17.25
CA TYR A 517 14.92 16.75 16.62
C TYR A 517 16.20 16.54 17.42
N HIS A 518 16.60 15.28 17.56
CA HIS A 518 18.00 14.92 17.78
C HIS A 518 18.69 14.73 16.42
N THR A 519 19.97 15.06 16.33
CA THR A 519 20.77 15.14 15.10
C THR A 519 22.24 14.87 15.42
N GLN A 520 23.06 14.63 14.39
CA GLN A 520 24.52 14.69 14.50
C GLN A 520 25.10 15.46 13.29
N VAL A 521 24.57 16.66 13.04
CA VAL A 521 24.91 17.45 11.86
C VAL A 521 25.97 18.50 12.17
N LYS A 522 27.05 18.50 11.40
CA LYS A 522 28.10 19.50 11.49
C LYS A 522 27.76 20.71 10.63
N LEU A 523 27.79 21.91 11.23
CA LEU A 523 27.55 23.16 10.52
C LEU A 523 28.77 23.59 9.69
N GLU A 524 28.54 24.05 8.47
CA GLU A 524 29.56 24.64 7.58
C GLU A 524 29.41 26.16 7.49
N THR A 525 30.40 26.84 6.89
CA THR A 525 30.33 28.29 6.65
C THR A 525 29.27 28.72 5.63
N THR A 526 28.73 27.76 4.89
CA THR A 526 27.65 27.87 3.91
C THR A 526 26.27 27.60 4.52
N THR A 527 26.21 26.96 5.69
CA THR A 527 24.94 26.52 6.28
C THR A 527 24.06 27.71 6.66
N LYS A 528 22.81 27.62 6.23
CA LYS A 528 21.65 28.42 6.59
C LYS A 528 20.71 27.50 7.38
N ILE A 529 19.86 28.09 8.24
CA ILE A 529 18.72 27.39 8.85
C ILE A 529 17.50 28.29 8.71
N SER A 530 16.37 27.71 8.33
CA SER A 530 15.09 28.42 8.28
C SER A 530 13.90 27.55 8.70
N ALA A 531 12.89 28.18 9.29
CA ALA A 531 11.61 27.57 9.63
C ALA A 531 10.46 28.34 8.96
N THR A 532 9.57 27.65 8.26
CA THR A 532 8.40 28.25 7.59
C THR A 532 7.14 27.98 8.40
N ALA A 533 6.50 29.05 8.87
CA ALA A 533 5.37 28.98 9.79
C ALA A 533 4.30 30.05 9.52
N LYS A 534 3.13 29.88 10.12
CA LYS A 534 1.94 30.74 10.00
C LYS A 534 1.16 30.71 11.32
N ALA A 535 0.75 31.86 11.86
CA ALA A 535 0.18 31.98 13.20
C ALA A 535 -1.03 32.95 13.27
N THR A 536 -1.92 32.75 14.24
CA THR A 536 -3.07 33.65 14.51
C THR A 536 -2.63 35.05 14.89
N ASP A 537 -1.53 35.15 15.63
CA ASP A 537 -0.99 36.38 16.19
C ASP A 537 0.44 36.63 15.71
N LYS A 538 0.89 37.89 15.79
CA LYS A 538 2.30 38.21 15.55
C LYS A 538 3.15 37.47 16.58
N THR A 539 4.10 36.68 16.08
CA THR A 539 4.83 35.70 16.88
C THR A 539 6.31 35.78 16.57
N ALA A 540 7.14 35.92 17.61
CA ALA A 540 8.57 35.68 17.49
C ALA A 540 8.82 34.17 17.57
N LEU A 541 9.55 33.65 16.60
CA LEU A 541 9.96 32.26 16.51
C LEU A 541 11.49 32.25 16.49
N SER A 542 12.10 31.84 17.60
CA SER A 542 13.56 31.74 17.73
C SER A 542 13.99 30.28 17.64
N LEU A 543 15.14 30.03 17.02
CA LEU A 543 15.73 28.69 16.93
C LEU A 543 16.52 28.39 18.21
N ILE A 544 16.38 27.17 18.72
CA ILE A 544 17.21 26.62 19.81
C ILE A 544 18.15 25.59 19.19
N LEU A 545 19.45 25.73 19.44
CA LEU A 545 20.47 24.76 19.05
C LEU A 545 21.23 24.30 20.29
N THR A 546 21.37 22.98 20.46
CA THR A 546 22.33 22.35 21.39
C THR A 546 23.51 21.79 20.60
N PHE A 547 24.72 21.93 21.14
CA PHE A 547 25.96 21.47 20.52
C PHE A 547 26.63 20.32 21.29
N GLU A 548 27.52 19.60 20.61
CA GLU A 548 28.27 18.43 21.14
C GLU A 548 29.06 18.67 22.44
N ASP A 549 29.37 19.93 22.79
CA ASP A 549 30.02 20.28 24.07
C ASP A 549 29.02 20.53 25.23
N GLY A 550 27.72 20.37 24.98
CA GLY A 550 26.63 20.62 25.92
C GLY A 550 26.25 22.10 26.06
N SER A 551 26.77 22.99 25.21
CA SER A 551 26.29 24.37 25.14
C SER A 551 24.97 24.46 24.36
N GLN A 552 24.14 25.44 24.73
CA GLN A 552 22.86 25.73 24.09
C GLN A 552 22.76 27.22 23.77
N GLU A 553 22.34 27.55 22.56
CA GLU A 553 22.21 28.92 22.07
C GLU A 553 20.80 29.13 21.49
N ILE A 554 20.21 30.30 21.77
CA ILE A 554 18.88 30.70 21.27
C ILE A 554 19.07 31.85 20.28
N LEU A 555 18.73 31.62 19.02
CA LEU A 555 18.93 32.54 17.91
C LEU A 555 17.60 33.21 17.52
N GLU A 556 17.54 34.54 17.68
CA GLU A 556 16.40 35.32 17.19
C GLU A 556 16.25 35.18 15.67
N GLY A 557 15.03 34.95 15.21
CA GLY A 557 14.70 34.94 13.79
C GLY A 557 14.73 36.33 13.16
N ASP A 558 15.00 36.40 11.86
CA ASP A 558 15.08 37.66 11.10
C ASP A 558 13.73 38.41 10.97
N GLN A 559 12.60 37.73 11.15
CA GLN A 559 11.26 38.32 11.13
C GLN A 559 10.23 37.56 12.02
N GLU A 560 9.14 38.25 12.37
CA GLU A 560 8.02 37.65 13.11
C GLU A 560 7.02 36.97 12.15
N VAL A 561 6.54 35.79 12.54
CA VAL A 561 5.46 35.03 11.88
C VAL A 561 4.12 35.78 12.01
N GLY A 562 3.15 35.51 11.13
CA GLY A 562 1.78 36.06 11.19
C GLY A 562 0.80 35.23 10.37
N THR A 563 -0.30 35.84 9.92
CA THR A 563 -1.42 35.13 9.25
C THR A 563 -1.09 34.50 7.90
N GLU A 564 0.05 34.85 7.31
CA GLU A 564 0.55 34.30 6.04
C GLU A 564 1.77 33.42 6.29
N TRP A 565 2.00 32.42 5.42
CA TRP A 565 3.21 31.60 5.46
C TRP A 565 4.47 32.47 5.38
N THR A 566 5.32 32.36 6.40
CA THR A 566 6.49 33.20 6.63
C THR A 566 7.69 32.32 6.92
N THR A 567 8.71 32.35 6.05
CA THR A 567 10.01 31.72 6.28
C THR A 567 10.89 32.62 7.14
N VAL A 568 11.25 32.15 8.33
CA VAL A 568 12.13 32.82 9.29
C VAL A 568 13.53 32.23 9.16
N ASN A 569 14.56 33.07 9.04
CA ASN A 569 15.96 32.68 8.86
C ASN A 569 16.79 32.94 10.12
N TYR A 570 17.80 32.10 10.38
CA TYR A 570 18.64 32.18 11.59
C TYR A 570 20.14 32.35 11.26
N ASP A 571 20.83 33.21 12.01
CA ASP A 571 22.22 33.64 11.73
C ASP A 571 23.28 32.69 12.31
N VAL A 572 23.39 31.48 11.75
CA VAL A 572 24.25 30.40 12.27
C VAL A 572 25.75 30.54 11.95
N LYS A 573 26.19 31.58 11.22
CA LYS A 573 27.58 31.68 10.70
C LYS A 573 28.70 31.65 11.74
N ASN A 574 28.39 31.95 13.00
CA ASN A 574 29.37 31.95 14.10
C ASN A 574 29.60 30.54 14.68
N TYR A 575 28.73 29.58 14.34
CA TYR A 575 28.74 28.21 14.83
C TYR A 575 29.24 27.19 13.78
N ALA A 576 29.76 27.68 12.66
CA ALA A 576 30.47 26.85 11.68
C ALA A 576 31.61 26.06 12.34
N ASP A 577 31.87 24.88 11.80
CA ASP A 577 32.72 23.82 12.36
C ASP A 577 32.20 23.13 13.65
N GLN A 578 31.05 23.52 14.22
CA GLN A 578 30.43 22.85 15.39
C GLN A 578 29.39 21.80 14.97
N THR A 579 29.28 20.72 15.76
CA THR A 579 28.25 19.69 15.62
C THR A 579 27.02 20.06 16.45
N VAL A 580 25.86 20.15 15.82
CA VAL A 580 24.56 20.29 16.49
C VAL A 580 24.10 18.89 16.91
N THR A 581 23.64 18.76 18.15
CA THR A 581 23.01 17.55 18.68
C THR A 581 21.50 17.67 18.69
N ASP A 582 20.95 18.83 19.08
CA ASP A 582 19.49 18.98 19.24
C ASP A 582 18.98 20.30 18.68
N ILE A 583 17.76 20.24 18.15
CA ILE A 583 17.09 21.37 17.51
C ILE A 583 15.69 21.54 18.13
N GLY A 584 15.39 22.78 18.52
CA GLY A 584 14.10 23.18 19.07
C GLY A 584 13.69 24.58 18.62
N LEU A 585 12.50 25.00 19.05
CA LEU A 585 11.93 26.32 18.76
C LEU A 585 11.43 26.98 20.05
N ALA A 586 11.70 28.28 20.20
CA ALA A 586 11.15 29.13 21.25
C ALA A 586 10.09 30.07 20.65
N ILE A 587 8.85 29.92 21.10
CA ILE A 587 7.65 30.55 20.54
C ILE A 587 7.15 31.62 21.52
N SER A 588 7.07 32.89 21.09
CA SER A 588 6.63 34.01 21.94
C SER A 588 5.64 34.92 21.20
N SER A 589 4.36 34.80 21.55
CA SER A 589 3.25 35.60 20.99
C SER A 589 3.32 37.07 21.46
N LYS A 590 2.96 38.00 20.58
CA LYS A 590 2.82 39.44 20.88
C LYS A 590 1.40 39.83 21.35
N ALA A 591 0.58 38.86 21.74
CA ALA A 591 -0.71 39.05 22.40
C ALA A 591 -1.04 37.86 23.32
N THR A 592 -1.76 38.11 24.42
CA THR A 592 -2.42 37.03 25.17
C THR A 592 -3.63 36.54 24.36
N ASN A 593 -3.67 35.24 24.08
CA ASN A 593 -4.75 34.60 23.32
C ASN A 593 -5.03 33.20 23.91
N ASP A 594 -6.29 32.96 24.30
CA ASP A 594 -6.76 31.69 24.88
C ASP A 594 -6.96 30.58 23.82
N VAL A 595 -6.93 30.94 22.54
CA VAL A 595 -7.12 30.07 21.36
C VAL A 595 -6.10 30.42 20.27
N TYR A 596 -4.83 30.50 20.67
CA TYR A 596 -3.69 30.67 19.78
C TYR A 596 -3.52 29.43 18.91
N GLU A 597 -3.23 29.63 17.62
CA GLU A 597 -2.85 28.55 16.70
C GLU A 597 -1.64 28.95 15.86
N MET A 598 -0.72 28.01 15.63
CA MET A 598 0.41 28.14 14.70
C MET A 598 0.60 26.84 13.90
N ASN A 599 0.64 26.95 12.58
CA ASN A 599 1.11 25.90 11.69
C ASN A 599 2.63 26.08 11.47
N LEU A 600 3.39 25.00 11.66
CA LEU A 600 4.80 24.86 11.27
C LEU A 600 4.84 23.90 10.08
N GLY A 601 5.23 24.42 8.91
CA GLY A 601 5.12 23.72 7.62
C GLY A 601 6.45 23.43 6.92
N GLN A 602 7.57 23.95 7.43
CA GLN A 602 8.91 23.49 7.04
C GLN A 602 9.96 23.79 8.11
N LEU A 603 10.95 22.91 8.24
CA LEU A 603 12.28 23.20 8.80
C LEU A 603 13.32 22.76 7.77
N ALA A 604 14.28 23.64 7.46
CA ALA A 604 15.34 23.41 6.47
C ALA A 604 16.71 23.81 7.02
N ILE A 605 17.72 22.98 6.74
CA ILE A 605 19.10 23.09 7.20
C ILE A 605 20.03 22.66 6.06
N GLY A 606 20.91 23.55 5.61
CA GLY A 606 21.86 23.24 4.54
C GLY A 606 22.38 24.51 3.88
N ASP A 607 22.91 24.41 2.67
CA ASP A 607 23.32 25.60 1.90
C ASP A 607 22.15 26.34 1.26
N HIS A 608 20.98 25.73 1.09
CA HIS A 608 19.79 26.24 0.39
C HIS A 608 20.13 26.85 -0.99
N GLU A 609 21.09 26.25 -1.71
CA GLU A 609 21.39 26.60 -3.09
C GLU A 609 20.64 25.65 -4.04
N ALA A 610 20.01 26.18 -5.09
CA ALA A 610 19.12 25.40 -5.94
C ALA A 610 19.88 24.48 -6.93
N SER A 611 19.49 23.21 -6.97
CA SER A 611 20.02 22.23 -7.93
C SER A 611 19.61 22.56 -9.37
N GLN A 612 20.50 22.29 -10.33
CA GLN A 612 20.15 22.34 -11.76
C GLN A 612 19.58 21.00 -12.19
N LEU A 613 18.24 20.90 -12.20
CA LEU A 613 17.52 19.65 -12.47
C LEU A 613 16.69 19.71 -13.76
N GLY A 614 16.53 18.55 -14.42
CA GLY A 614 15.64 18.35 -15.56
C GLY A 614 15.32 16.86 -15.79
N VAL A 615 14.27 16.60 -16.57
CA VAL A 615 13.79 15.25 -16.91
C VAL A 615 13.63 15.12 -18.43
N ASP A 616 14.16 14.04 -18.98
CA ASP A 616 14.06 13.64 -20.38
C ASP A 616 13.20 12.36 -20.53
N ASN A 617 12.94 11.93 -21.76
CA ASN A 617 12.37 10.61 -22.11
C ASN A 617 11.03 10.22 -21.43
N VAL A 618 10.21 11.21 -21.04
CA VAL A 618 8.86 11.01 -20.47
C VAL A 618 7.97 10.24 -21.45
N GLN A 619 7.40 9.13 -20.98
CA GLN A 619 6.60 8.20 -21.76
C GLN A 619 5.32 7.81 -21.00
N VAL A 620 4.28 7.49 -21.77
CA VAL A 620 3.15 6.68 -21.31
C VAL A 620 3.48 5.25 -21.71
N GLU A 621 3.65 4.39 -20.72
CA GLU A 621 3.97 2.97 -20.89
C GLU A 621 2.72 2.15 -21.22
N ASP A 622 1.64 2.40 -20.48
CA ASP A 622 0.33 1.79 -20.69
C ASP A 622 -0.82 2.77 -20.34
N VAL A 623 -1.98 2.56 -20.98
CA VAL A 623 -3.20 3.31 -20.71
C VAL A 623 -4.45 2.45 -20.91
N LEU A 624 -5.18 2.22 -19.82
CA LEU A 624 -6.47 1.54 -19.82
C LEU A 624 -7.59 2.58 -19.67
N PHE A 625 -8.51 2.62 -20.64
CA PHE A 625 -9.75 3.40 -20.56
C PHE A 625 -10.90 2.53 -20.07
N ASP A 626 -11.86 3.11 -19.34
CA ASP A 626 -13.00 2.34 -18.86
C ASP A 626 -14.00 1.98 -19.97
N GLU A 627 -14.30 0.68 -20.12
CA GLU A 627 -15.04 0.16 -21.28
C GLU A 627 -16.47 0.70 -21.42
N GLU A 628 -17.09 1.11 -20.30
CA GLU A 628 -18.47 1.61 -20.24
C GLU A 628 -18.64 2.90 -21.05
N GLU A 629 -17.83 3.93 -20.80
CA GLU A 629 -17.99 5.25 -21.44
C GLU A 629 -16.68 5.90 -21.92
N GLY A 630 -15.50 5.45 -21.48
CA GLY A 630 -14.24 6.13 -21.82
C GLY A 630 -14.15 7.52 -21.19
N ASN A 631 -14.58 7.60 -19.92
CA ASN A 631 -14.57 8.80 -19.09
C ASN A 631 -13.42 8.79 -18.07
N TYR A 632 -12.85 7.61 -17.78
CA TYR A 632 -11.75 7.43 -16.83
C TYR A 632 -10.60 6.65 -17.47
N ALA A 633 -9.37 6.99 -17.08
CA ALA A 633 -8.16 6.29 -17.51
C ALA A 633 -7.23 5.93 -16.35
N GLY A 634 -6.69 4.72 -16.35
CA GLY A 634 -5.52 4.34 -15.55
C GLY A 634 -4.28 4.45 -16.43
N VAL A 635 -3.27 5.21 -16.01
CA VAL A 635 -2.13 5.57 -16.87
C VAL A 635 -0.81 5.27 -16.16
N ARG A 636 0.06 4.48 -16.79
CA ARG A 636 1.42 4.18 -16.34
C ARG A 636 2.42 5.10 -17.04
N PHE A 637 3.28 5.74 -16.27
CA PHE A 637 4.29 6.70 -16.75
C PHE A 637 5.70 6.30 -16.32
N THR A 638 6.67 6.51 -17.20
CA THR A 638 8.11 6.40 -16.94
C THR A 638 8.86 7.60 -17.53
N TRP A 639 10.04 7.92 -17.00
CA TRP A 639 10.93 8.98 -17.51
C TRP A 639 12.39 8.72 -17.14
N GLU A 640 13.30 9.62 -17.50
CA GLU A 640 14.72 9.56 -17.11
C GLU A 640 15.19 10.90 -16.51
N ALA A 641 15.88 10.86 -15.38
CA ALA A 641 16.55 12.02 -14.79
C ALA A 641 17.77 12.46 -15.61
N THR A 642 17.89 13.76 -15.90
CA THR A 642 19.07 14.30 -16.60
C THR A 642 20.28 14.55 -15.68
N THR A 643 20.06 14.54 -14.36
CA THR A 643 21.02 14.95 -13.32
C THR A 643 20.64 14.36 -11.96
N ASP A 644 21.63 13.91 -11.20
CA ASP A 644 21.47 13.57 -9.77
C ASP A 644 20.99 14.80 -8.96
N GLY A 645 20.28 14.56 -7.84
CA GLY A 645 19.91 15.61 -6.87
C GLY A 645 18.44 16.06 -6.91
N ALA A 646 17.58 15.39 -7.67
CA ALA A 646 16.14 15.43 -7.43
C ALA A 646 15.81 14.66 -6.15
N SER A 647 14.92 15.20 -5.33
CA SER A 647 14.34 14.52 -4.16
C SER A 647 12.99 13.89 -4.50
N TYR A 648 12.24 14.49 -5.43
CA TYR A 648 11.02 13.94 -5.99
C TYR A 648 10.68 14.60 -7.33
N TYR A 649 9.69 14.04 -8.01
CA TYR A 649 9.12 14.53 -9.27
C TYR A 649 7.66 14.91 -9.06
N GLU A 650 7.21 15.94 -9.78
CA GLU A 650 5.81 16.39 -9.82
C GLU A 650 5.23 16.14 -11.23
N LEU A 651 4.12 15.40 -11.29
CA LEU A 651 3.39 15.12 -12.53
C LEU A 651 2.25 16.12 -12.71
N TYR A 652 2.16 16.72 -13.91
CA TYR A 652 1.18 17.75 -14.25
C TYR A 652 0.38 17.40 -15.50
N GLN A 653 -0.91 17.72 -15.49
CA GLN A 653 -1.67 18.00 -16.70
C GLN A 653 -1.36 19.42 -17.18
N ILE A 654 -1.07 19.58 -18.47
CA ILE A 654 -0.95 20.88 -19.13
C ILE A 654 -2.32 21.25 -19.73
N ASN A 655 -2.87 22.38 -19.31
CA ASN A 655 -4.18 22.86 -19.78
C ASN A 655 -4.03 23.73 -21.05
N ALA A 656 -5.12 23.90 -21.79
CA ALA A 656 -5.16 24.65 -23.05
C ALA A 656 -4.94 26.19 -22.93
N ASP A 657 -4.70 26.69 -21.73
CA ASP A 657 -4.32 28.07 -21.40
C ASP A 657 -2.90 28.16 -20.79
N ASP A 658 -2.08 27.13 -20.99
CA ASP A 658 -0.73 26.91 -20.45
C ASP A 658 -0.66 26.80 -18.90
N SER A 659 -1.81 26.79 -18.20
CA SER A 659 -1.87 26.53 -16.76
C SER A 659 -1.63 25.05 -16.42
N ARG A 660 -1.11 24.78 -15.22
CA ARG A 660 -0.78 23.42 -14.77
C ARG A 660 -1.77 22.92 -13.72
N SER A 661 -2.23 21.69 -13.86
CA SER A 661 -3.02 21.00 -12.82
C SER A 661 -2.22 19.82 -12.27
N PHE A 662 -1.95 19.83 -10.96
CA PHE A 662 -1.12 18.83 -10.28
C PHE A 662 -1.84 17.48 -10.21
N LEU A 663 -1.19 16.40 -10.65
CA LEU A 663 -1.77 15.06 -10.68
C LEU A 663 -1.23 14.14 -9.58
N GLY A 664 0.04 14.31 -9.19
CA GLY A 664 0.69 13.53 -8.15
C GLY A 664 2.18 13.83 -8.06
N ALA A 665 2.84 13.23 -7.07
CA ALA A 665 4.29 13.29 -6.89
C ALA A 665 4.86 11.93 -6.44
N THR A 666 6.15 11.72 -6.67
CA THR A 666 6.85 10.46 -6.40
C THR A 666 8.38 10.69 -6.35
N PRO A 667 9.16 9.96 -5.53
CA PRO A 667 10.62 9.97 -5.63
C PRO A 667 11.15 9.10 -6.77
N ALA A 668 10.35 8.17 -7.30
CA ALA A 668 10.74 7.25 -8.37
C ALA A 668 10.60 7.88 -9.76
N GLU A 669 11.35 7.36 -10.74
CA GLU A 669 11.27 7.77 -12.16
C GLU A 669 10.11 7.10 -12.92
N ASN A 670 9.11 6.63 -12.17
CA ASN A 670 7.85 6.08 -12.66
C ASN A 670 6.67 6.50 -11.77
N PHE A 671 5.46 6.50 -12.34
CA PHE A 671 4.23 6.84 -11.63
C PHE A 671 3.01 6.17 -12.26
N TYR A 672 2.07 5.72 -11.41
CA TYR A 672 0.75 5.26 -11.83
C TYR A 672 -0.33 6.27 -11.43
N LEU A 673 -1.08 6.75 -12.41
CA LEU A 673 -2.20 7.65 -12.23
C LEU A 673 -3.53 6.88 -12.32
N ASN A 674 -4.08 6.55 -11.15
CA ASN A 674 -5.38 5.89 -11.04
C ASN A 674 -6.55 6.83 -11.40
N ALA A 675 -7.48 6.32 -12.22
CA ALA A 675 -8.77 6.94 -12.55
C ALA A 675 -8.72 8.46 -12.83
N LEU A 676 -7.90 8.86 -13.80
CA LEU A 676 -7.88 10.21 -14.36
C LEU A 676 -9.24 10.55 -14.98
N ASP A 677 -9.87 11.66 -14.55
CA ASP A 677 -11.09 12.20 -15.16
C ASP A 677 -10.84 12.76 -16.59
N ARG A 678 -11.64 12.33 -17.57
CA ARG A 678 -11.70 12.95 -18.90
C ARG A 678 -12.15 14.41 -18.83
N GLN A 679 -11.51 15.25 -19.64
CA GLN A 679 -11.82 16.68 -19.77
C GLN A 679 -12.68 16.97 -21.01
N GLU A 680 -13.02 18.23 -21.30
CA GLU A 680 -13.76 18.62 -22.52
C GLU A 680 -13.01 18.33 -23.84
N THR A 681 -11.77 17.85 -23.78
CA THR A 681 -10.88 17.54 -24.92
C THR A 681 -10.69 16.04 -25.10
N ASP A 682 -10.65 15.59 -26.36
CA ASP A 682 -10.34 14.20 -26.73
C ASP A 682 -8.84 13.85 -26.58
N THR A 683 -8.06 14.72 -25.92
CA THR A 683 -6.64 14.55 -25.63
C THR A 683 -6.34 15.13 -24.24
N THR A 684 -5.50 14.46 -23.46
CA THR A 684 -4.89 15.01 -22.24
C THR A 684 -3.37 15.02 -22.40
N THR A 685 -2.76 16.18 -22.18
CA THR A 685 -1.32 16.41 -22.28
C THR A 685 -0.69 16.45 -20.89
N PHE A 686 0.43 15.77 -20.71
CA PHE A 686 1.18 15.66 -19.46
C PHE A 686 2.60 16.20 -19.59
N ALA A 687 3.16 16.62 -18.46
CA ALA A 687 4.59 16.88 -18.31
C ALA A 687 5.04 16.58 -16.88
N VAL A 688 6.33 16.31 -16.71
CA VAL A 688 6.98 16.05 -15.43
C VAL A 688 7.98 17.18 -15.15
N LEU A 689 8.21 17.50 -13.87
CA LEU A 689 9.41 18.23 -13.46
C LEU A 689 10.03 17.60 -12.20
N PRO A 690 11.36 17.69 -12.04
CA PRO A 690 12.05 17.31 -10.81
C PRO A 690 12.09 18.46 -9.79
N VAL A 691 12.20 18.12 -8.51
CA VAL A 691 12.29 19.07 -7.39
C VAL A 691 13.42 18.66 -6.45
N ASP A 692 14.25 19.61 -6.00
CA ASP A 692 15.28 19.34 -4.97
C ASP A 692 14.69 19.27 -3.55
N GLN A 693 15.47 18.84 -2.56
CA GLN A 693 14.95 18.66 -1.18
C GLN A 693 14.46 19.96 -0.52
N TYR A 694 14.85 21.13 -1.02
CA TYR A 694 14.41 22.43 -0.49
C TYR A 694 13.08 22.90 -1.12
N GLY A 695 12.61 22.24 -2.20
CA GLY A 695 11.44 22.64 -2.97
C GLY A 695 11.76 23.40 -4.27
N HIS A 696 13.03 23.54 -4.67
CA HIS A 696 13.35 24.22 -5.93
C HIS A 696 13.01 23.32 -7.12
N ARG A 697 12.15 23.82 -8.01
CA ARG A 697 11.66 23.12 -9.20
C ARG A 697 12.62 23.29 -10.37
N GLY A 698 12.97 22.18 -11.02
CA GLY A 698 13.81 22.15 -12.21
C GLY A 698 13.10 22.55 -13.50
N ALA A 699 13.72 22.22 -14.63
CA ALA A 699 13.08 22.38 -15.94
C ALA A 699 11.87 21.43 -16.07
N LEU A 700 10.79 21.95 -16.68
CA LEU A 700 9.67 21.13 -17.15
C LEU A 700 10.14 20.28 -18.35
N SER A 701 9.75 19.02 -18.40
CA SER A 701 10.02 18.10 -19.50
C SER A 701 9.36 18.52 -20.83
N ASP A 702 9.76 17.87 -21.92
CA ASP A 702 8.89 17.75 -23.10
C ASP A 702 7.56 17.04 -22.71
N THR A 703 6.50 17.28 -23.47
CA THR A 703 5.14 16.80 -23.17
C THR A 703 4.79 15.47 -23.82
N VAL A 704 4.00 14.63 -23.13
CA VAL A 704 3.40 13.39 -23.67
C VAL A 704 1.87 13.46 -23.65
N ASP A 705 1.20 12.83 -24.61
CA ASP A 705 -0.27 12.87 -24.78
C ASP A 705 -0.91 11.48 -24.63
N ILE A 706 -2.12 11.40 -24.04
CA ILE A 706 -3.08 10.31 -24.31
C ILE A 706 -4.24 10.83 -25.15
N THR A 707 -4.75 9.99 -26.06
CA THR A 707 -5.96 10.28 -26.85
C THR A 707 -7.13 9.45 -26.33
N TRP A 708 -8.22 10.10 -25.95
CA TRP A 708 -9.41 9.44 -25.43
C TRP A 708 -10.22 8.76 -26.56
N PRO A 709 -10.93 7.64 -26.27
CA PRO A 709 -11.89 7.05 -27.22
C PRO A 709 -13.07 8.00 -27.49
N ASP A 710 -13.81 7.82 -28.58
CA ASP A 710 -15.03 8.62 -28.83
C ASP A 710 -16.15 8.23 -27.85
N ASN A 711 -16.65 9.19 -27.06
CA ASN A 711 -17.78 9.05 -26.14
C ASN A 711 -18.96 9.98 -26.50
N GLN A 712 -18.93 10.66 -27.65
CA GLN A 712 -19.95 11.64 -28.03
C GLN A 712 -21.24 10.97 -28.52
N VAL A 713 -21.11 9.82 -29.18
CA VAL A 713 -22.22 8.97 -29.66
C VAL A 713 -22.58 7.94 -28.57
N PRO A 714 -23.88 7.68 -28.30
CA PRO A 714 -24.27 6.74 -27.25
C PRO A 714 -24.03 5.28 -27.64
N LYS A 715 -23.72 4.43 -26.67
CA LYS A 715 -23.63 2.97 -26.80
C LYS A 715 -24.98 2.35 -26.43
N ALA A 716 -25.64 1.70 -27.39
CA ALA A 716 -26.92 1.04 -27.13
C ALA A 716 -26.71 -0.32 -26.44
N SER A 717 -27.45 -0.59 -25.35
CA SER A 717 -27.42 -1.85 -24.61
C SER A 717 -28.77 -2.10 -23.94
N PHE A 718 -29.14 -3.38 -23.77
CA PHE A 718 -30.36 -3.78 -23.05
C PHE A 718 -30.30 -5.21 -22.51
N THR A 719 -31.18 -5.49 -21.55
CA THR A 719 -31.50 -6.85 -21.07
C THR A 719 -32.97 -7.20 -21.32
N ALA A 720 -33.32 -8.49 -21.21
CA ALA A 720 -34.69 -8.99 -21.37
C ALA A 720 -35.05 -9.92 -20.20
N SER A 721 -36.25 -9.78 -19.62
CA SER A 721 -36.68 -10.55 -18.46
C SER A 721 -36.90 -12.04 -18.74
N LYS A 722 -37.00 -12.43 -20.01
CA LYS A 722 -37.05 -13.80 -20.53
C LYS A 722 -36.60 -13.80 -21.99
N THR A 723 -35.95 -14.88 -22.41
CA THR A 723 -35.56 -15.14 -23.81
C THR A 723 -36.16 -16.45 -24.36
N LEU A 724 -36.67 -17.32 -23.49
CA LEU A 724 -37.48 -18.50 -23.83
C LEU A 724 -38.84 -18.38 -23.11
N ALA A 725 -39.94 -18.48 -23.86
CA ALA A 725 -41.29 -18.31 -23.29
C ALA A 725 -42.40 -19.04 -24.08
N ALA A 726 -43.57 -19.20 -23.46
CA ALA A 726 -44.78 -19.70 -24.13
C ALA A 726 -45.52 -18.58 -24.89
N PRO A 727 -46.34 -18.92 -25.92
CA PRO A 727 -47.10 -17.94 -26.69
C PRO A 727 -48.01 -17.05 -25.82
N GLY A 728 -47.85 -15.73 -25.96
CA GLY A 728 -48.62 -14.72 -25.21
C GLY A 728 -48.08 -14.38 -23.82
N GLU A 729 -46.95 -14.95 -23.39
CA GLU A 729 -46.24 -14.48 -22.20
C GLU A 729 -45.70 -13.05 -22.36
N MET A 730 -45.49 -12.37 -21.23
CA MET A 730 -45.01 -10.99 -21.17
C MET A 730 -43.51 -10.94 -20.88
N ILE A 731 -42.77 -10.35 -21.80
CA ILE A 731 -41.35 -10.09 -21.70
C ILE A 731 -41.18 -8.59 -21.46
N THR A 732 -40.45 -8.22 -20.40
CA THR A 732 -40.03 -6.84 -20.15
C THR A 732 -38.60 -6.69 -20.65
N PHE A 733 -38.34 -5.69 -21.48
CA PHE A 733 -36.99 -5.28 -21.83
C PHE A 733 -36.59 -4.09 -20.97
N THR A 734 -35.32 -3.98 -20.61
CA THR A 734 -34.79 -2.88 -19.79
C THR A 734 -33.66 -2.19 -20.54
N ASN A 735 -33.72 -0.87 -20.69
CA ASN A 735 -32.66 -0.10 -21.34
C ASN A 735 -31.44 0.05 -20.42
N THR A 736 -30.27 -0.39 -20.88
CA THR A 736 -28.97 -0.27 -20.19
C THR A 736 -27.93 0.48 -21.04
N SER A 737 -28.38 1.30 -21.99
CA SER A 737 -27.53 2.16 -22.83
C SER A 737 -26.80 3.23 -22.02
N SER A 738 -25.66 3.71 -22.53
CA SER A 738 -24.80 4.70 -21.85
C SER A 738 -25.53 6.00 -21.46
N SER A 739 -25.05 6.64 -20.40
CA SER A 739 -25.69 7.79 -19.72
C SER A 739 -25.88 9.03 -20.62
N ASN A 740 -25.07 9.16 -21.67
CA ASN A 740 -25.17 10.18 -22.73
C ASN A 740 -26.34 9.95 -23.72
N THR A 741 -27.22 8.96 -23.48
CA THR A 741 -28.42 8.68 -24.30
C THR A 741 -29.58 9.61 -23.95
N GLU A 742 -30.08 10.37 -24.93
CA GLU A 742 -31.23 11.28 -24.77
C GLU A 742 -32.57 10.67 -25.24
N GLU A 743 -32.52 9.84 -26.29
CA GLU A 743 -33.67 9.17 -26.91
C GLU A 743 -33.37 7.68 -27.13
N VAL A 744 -34.38 6.82 -26.96
CA VAL A 744 -34.33 5.40 -27.36
C VAL A 744 -35.47 5.04 -28.30
N SER A 745 -35.21 4.13 -29.23
CA SER A 745 -36.24 3.53 -30.08
C SER A 745 -36.00 2.03 -30.26
N TRP A 746 -37.08 1.26 -30.14
CA TRP A 746 -37.09 -0.20 -30.20
C TRP A 746 -37.80 -0.71 -31.44
N THR A 747 -37.37 -1.85 -31.97
CA THR A 747 -38.10 -2.67 -32.94
C THR A 747 -38.20 -4.10 -32.42
N PHE A 748 -39.39 -4.69 -32.46
CA PHE A 748 -39.67 -6.06 -32.01
C PHE A 748 -40.25 -6.87 -33.17
N GLU A 749 -39.43 -7.73 -33.79
CA GLU A 749 -39.87 -8.52 -34.94
C GLU A 749 -41.00 -9.49 -34.53
N GLY A 750 -42.23 -9.27 -34.99
CA GLY A 750 -43.36 -10.18 -34.73
C GLY A 750 -43.94 -10.13 -33.31
N GLY A 751 -43.58 -9.13 -32.51
CA GLY A 751 -44.22 -8.86 -31.21
C GLY A 751 -45.64 -8.30 -31.35
N ASN A 752 -46.35 -8.18 -30.23
CA ASN A 752 -47.68 -7.56 -30.15
C ASN A 752 -47.66 -6.03 -30.41
N ILE A 753 -46.47 -5.42 -30.34
CA ILE A 753 -46.16 -4.07 -30.81
C ILE A 753 -44.91 -4.16 -31.71
N ASP A 754 -44.93 -3.52 -32.89
CA ASP A 754 -43.78 -3.54 -33.80
C ASP A 754 -42.60 -2.69 -33.28
N SER A 755 -42.87 -1.67 -32.45
CA SER A 755 -41.89 -0.70 -31.97
C SER A 755 -42.29 0.01 -30.67
N SER A 756 -41.32 0.60 -29.98
CA SER A 756 -41.52 1.41 -28.76
C SER A 756 -40.50 2.56 -28.65
N SER A 757 -40.78 3.53 -27.78
CA SER A 757 -39.84 4.57 -27.34
C SER A 757 -39.92 4.81 -25.81
N ALA A 758 -40.32 3.79 -25.05
CA ALA A 758 -40.14 3.74 -23.61
C ALA A 758 -38.75 3.18 -23.28
N ASN A 759 -38.19 3.51 -22.11
CA ASN A 759 -36.98 2.82 -21.62
C ASN A 759 -37.25 1.33 -21.42
N ASP A 760 -38.37 1.00 -20.78
CA ASP A 760 -38.64 -0.36 -20.30
C ASP A 760 -39.94 -0.93 -20.91
N PRO A 761 -39.95 -1.30 -22.20
CA PRO A 761 -41.15 -1.77 -22.88
C PRO A 761 -41.52 -3.22 -22.52
N GLN A 762 -42.82 -3.48 -22.46
CA GLN A 762 -43.39 -4.81 -22.27
C GLN A 762 -44.03 -5.32 -23.56
N VAL A 763 -43.64 -6.52 -23.99
CA VAL A 763 -44.02 -7.13 -25.28
C VAL A 763 -44.54 -8.55 -25.03
N THR A 764 -45.51 -8.98 -25.84
CA THR A 764 -45.91 -10.40 -25.92
C THR A 764 -45.73 -10.90 -27.34
N TYR A 765 -45.49 -12.21 -27.49
CA TYR A 765 -45.34 -12.85 -28.80
C TYR A 765 -46.36 -14.00 -28.92
N ASP A 766 -47.37 -13.82 -29.77
CA ASP A 766 -48.55 -14.69 -29.80
C ASP A 766 -48.36 -15.97 -30.64
N GLN A 767 -47.21 -16.17 -31.30
CA GLN A 767 -46.94 -17.29 -32.20
C GLN A 767 -45.58 -17.94 -31.88
N PRO A 768 -45.41 -19.26 -32.08
CA PRO A 768 -44.12 -19.92 -31.98
C PRO A 768 -43.15 -19.46 -33.08
N GLY A 769 -41.89 -19.22 -32.71
CA GLY A 769 -40.87 -18.68 -33.61
C GLY A 769 -39.63 -18.18 -32.86
N THR A 770 -38.64 -17.72 -33.61
CA THR A 770 -37.43 -17.04 -33.12
C THR A 770 -37.43 -15.62 -33.66
N TYR A 771 -37.25 -14.61 -32.80
CA TYR A 771 -37.53 -13.21 -33.11
C TYR A 771 -36.36 -12.29 -32.79
N THR A 772 -36.12 -11.33 -33.68
CA THR A 772 -35.10 -10.28 -33.52
C THR A 772 -35.61 -9.13 -32.67
N VAL A 773 -34.73 -8.58 -31.84
CA VAL A 773 -34.98 -7.34 -31.07
C VAL A 773 -33.85 -6.35 -31.35
N THR A 774 -34.22 -5.12 -31.72
CA THR A 774 -33.27 -4.07 -32.05
C THR A 774 -33.56 -2.83 -31.22
N LEU A 775 -32.57 -2.34 -30.47
CA LEU A 775 -32.60 -1.07 -29.75
C LEU A 775 -31.68 -0.08 -30.47
N THR A 776 -32.12 1.16 -30.64
CA THR A 776 -31.28 2.28 -31.08
C THR A 776 -31.27 3.35 -30.01
N ALA A 777 -30.09 3.61 -29.43
CA ALA A 777 -29.82 4.71 -28.52
C ALA A 777 -29.35 5.93 -29.32
N LYS A 778 -29.72 7.14 -28.88
CA LYS A 778 -29.54 8.37 -29.65
C LYS A 778 -29.38 9.62 -28.78
N ASN A 779 -28.59 10.57 -29.27
CA ASN A 779 -28.48 11.92 -28.74
C ASN A 779 -28.26 12.95 -29.87
N ALA A 780 -27.91 14.19 -29.53
CA ALA A 780 -27.60 15.25 -30.49
C ALA A 780 -26.38 14.97 -31.40
N SER A 781 -25.46 14.10 -30.99
CA SER A 781 -24.22 13.75 -31.72
C SER A 781 -24.42 12.62 -32.73
N GLY A 782 -25.25 11.63 -32.40
CA GLY A 782 -25.48 10.47 -33.27
C GLY A 782 -26.49 9.45 -32.72
N GLU A 783 -26.60 8.32 -33.42
CA GLU A 783 -27.45 7.18 -33.07
C GLU A 783 -26.71 5.86 -33.30
N THR A 784 -26.82 4.92 -32.36
CA THR A 784 -26.18 3.59 -32.42
C THR A 784 -27.25 2.51 -32.28
N PRO A 785 -27.41 1.61 -33.26
CA PRO A 785 -28.26 0.43 -33.13
C PRO A 785 -27.48 -0.77 -32.55
N ILE A 786 -28.15 -1.56 -31.70
CA ILE A 786 -27.76 -2.91 -31.30
C ILE A 786 -28.88 -3.88 -31.69
N GLU A 787 -28.55 -4.92 -32.47
CA GLU A 787 -29.50 -5.87 -33.07
C GLU A 787 -29.22 -7.29 -32.58
N MET A 788 -30.12 -7.83 -31.76
CA MET A 788 -30.01 -9.17 -31.19
C MET A 788 -30.88 -10.14 -32.01
N THR A 789 -30.26 -10.71 -33.05
CA THR A 789 -30.91 -11.65 -33.98
C THR A 789 -31.36 -12.92 -33.24
N GLY A 790 -32.66 -13.25 -33.31
CA GLY A 790 -33.20 -14.48 -32.74
C GLY A 790 -33.22 -14.56 -31.20
N LEU A 791 -33.03 -13.44 -30.50
CA LEU A 791 -32.95 -13.36 -29.04
C LEU A 791 -34.15 -14.02 -28.34
N ILE A 792 -35.36 -13.83 -28.85
CA ILE A 792 -36.59 -14.31 -28.24
C ILE A 792 -37.06 -15.57 -28.96
N THR A 793 -37.13 -16.69 -28.23
CA THR A 793 -37.63 -17.98 -28.71
C THR A 793 -38.96 -18.32 -28.05
N ILE A 794 -39.99 -18.53 -28.86
CA ILE A 794 -41.35 -18.85 -28.42
C ILE A 794 -41.72 -20.26 -28.85
N ARG A 795 -42.20 -21.08 -27.90
CA ARG A 795 -42.48 -22.51 -28.07
C ARG A 795 -43.80 -22.91 -27.41
N GLU A 796 -44.65 -23.69 -28.11
CA GLU A 796 -45.91 -24.21 -27.52
C GLU A 796 -45.70 -25.16 -26.33
N ASP A 797 -44.49 -25.73 -26.20
CA ASP A 797 -44.07 -26.64 -25.15
C ASP A 797 -43.16 -26.00 -24.07
N ALA A 798 -42.91 -24.69 -24.14
CA ALA A 798 -42.23 -23.97 -23.06
C ALA A 798 -43.11 -23.91 -21.81
N PRO A 799 -42.56 -24.15 -20.60
CA PRO A 799 -43.28 -23.95 -19.35
C PRO A 799 -43.33 -22.47 -18.96
N ASN A 800 -44.35 -22.07 -18.19
CA ASN A 800 -44.47 -20.72 -17.63
C ASN A 800 -43.26 -20.32 -16.77
N ASP A 801 -42.65 -21.30 -16.10
CA ASP A 801 -41.50 -21.15 -15.23
C ASP A 801 -40.45 -22.17 -15.70
N LEU A 802 -39.22 -21.74 -15.98
CA LEU A 802 -38.19 -22.64 -16.50
C LEU A 802 -37.77 -23.68 -15.46
N THR A 803 -37.30 -24.83 -15.94
CA THR A 803 -36.81 -25.91 -15.08
C THR A 803 -35.37 -25.61 -14.67
N LEU A 804 -35.06 -25.74 -13.38
CA LEU A 804 -33.67 -25.75 -12.89
C LEU A 804 -32.98 -27.04 -13.38
N LEU A 805 -31.82 -26.90 -14.01
CA LEU A 805 -31.09 -27.99 -14.67
C LEU A 805 -29.77 -28.34 -13.98
N SER A 806 -29.18 -27.42 -13.21
CA SER A 806 -27.89 -27.61 -12.53
C SER A 806 -27.97 -28.32 -11.18
N GLU A 807 -29.12 -28.31 -10.48
CA GLU A 807 -29.30 -28.90 -9.15
C GLU A 807 -28.78 -30.35 -9.09
N GLY A 808 -27.66 -30.57 -8.40
CA GLY A 808 -27.01 -31.88 -8.27
C GLY A 808 -26.37 -32.43 -9.56
N ALA A 809 -25.96 -31.57 -10.49
CA ALA A 809 -25.21 -31.94 -11.70
C ALA A 809 -23.74 -32.33 -11.40
N ASP A 810 -23.06 -32.96 -12.37
CA ASP A 810 -21.63 -33.21 -12.28
C ASP A 810 -20.86 -31.89 -12.55
N VAL A 811 -19.95 -31.49 -11.66
CA VAL A 811 -19.20 -30.22 -11.75
C VAL A 811 -17.69 -30.45 -11.66
N SER A 812 -16.92 -29.59 -12.33
CA SER A 812 -15.46 -29.52 -12.32
C SER A 812 -14.99 -28.07 -12.29
N ALA A 813 -13.79 -27.80 -11.77
CA ALA A 813 -13.24 -26.44 -11.69
C ALA A 813 -11.73 -26.41 -12.00
N SER A 814 -11.17 -25.21 -12.21
CA SER A 814 -9.73 -24.96 -12.33
C SER A 814 -8.98 -25.29 -11.03
N SER A 815 -9.46 -24.78 -9.90
CA SER A 815 -8.99 -25.08 -8.55
C SER A 815 -10.15 -25.07 -7.56
N PHE A 816 -9.88 -25.51 -6.33
CA PHE A 816 -10.72 -25.22 -5.17
C PHE A 816 -9.86 -25.29 -3.89
N VAL A 817 -10.23 -24.56 -2.84
CA VAL A 817 -9.34 -24.39 -1.66
C VAL A 817 -9.25 -25.64 -0.77
N ASN A 818 -10.36 -26.34 -0.54
CA ASN A 818 -10.43 -27.58 0.25
C ASN A 818 -11.77 -28.33 0.03
N ASP A 819 -11.89 -29.58 0.48
CA ASP A 819 -13.07 -30.44 0.31
C ASP A 819 -14.41 -29.87 0.85
N ALA A 820 -14.39 -28.88 1.76
CA ALA A 820 -15.58 -28.21 2.28
C ALA A 820 -16.02 -26.99 1.44
N GLU A 821 -15.22 -26.55 0.47
CA GLU A 821 -15.55 -25.47 -0.48
C GLU A 821 -15.35 -25.96 -1.95
N ALA A 822 -15.63 -27.25 -2.17
CA ALA A 822 -15.47 -27.96 -3.43
C ALA A 822 -16.51 -27.57 -4.51
N PRO A 823 -16.23 -27.79 -5.81
CA PRO A 823 -17.05 -27.30 -6.94
C PRO A 823 -18.52 -27.75 -6.96
N ALA A 824 -18.86 -28.85 -6.28
CA ALA A 824 -20.23 -29.37 -6.23
C ALA A 824 -21.19 -28.50 -5.39
N PHE A 825 -20.67 -27.70 -4.45
CA PHE A 825 -21.48 -26.80 -3.61
C PHE A 825 -22.09 -25.65 -4.40
N ALA A 826 -21.46 -25.22 -5.50
CA ALA A 826 -22.03 -24.20 -6.37
C ALA A 826 -23.27 -24.66 -7.19
N VAL A 827 -23.79 -25.87 -6.97
CA VAL A 827 -25.02 -26.38 -7.61
C VAL A 827 -25.88 -27.27 -6.70
N ASP A 828 -25.71 -27.20 -5.37
CA ASP A 828 -26.39 -28.11 -4.44
C ASP A 828 -27.74 -27.59 -3.90
N GLY A 829 -28.05 -26.31 -4.15
CA GLY A 829 -29.29 -25.64 -3.72
C GLY A 829 -29.21 -25.00 -2.32
N ASP A 830 -28.06 -24.99 -1.66
CA ASP A 830 -27.86 -24.43 -0.32
C ASP A 830 -26.81 -23.30 -0.32
N THR A 831 -27.29 -22.05 -0.39
CA THR A 831 -26.46 -20.82 -0.33
C THR A 831 -25.83 -20.55 1.05
N SER A 832 -25.70 -21.56 1.91
CA SER A 832 -24.76 -21.56 3.05
C SER A 832 -23.48 -22.36 2.78
N THR A 833 -23.39 -23.05 1.63
CA THR A 833 -22.17 -23.67 1.09
C THR A 833 -21.69 -22.91 -0.15
N LYS A 834 -20.43 -23.10 -0.58
CA LYS A 834 -19.87 -22.40 -1.75
C LYS A 834 -18.78 -23.21 -2.45
N TRP A 835 -18.56 -22.94 -3.73
CA TRP A 835 -17.27 -23.18 -4.37
C TRP A 835 -16.36 -21.99 -4.10
N CYS A 836 -15.10 -22.26 -3.73
CA CYS A 836 -14.08 -21.25 -3.50
C CYS A 836 -12.77 -21.66 -4.17
N ALA A 837 -12.20 -20.78 -5.00
CA ALA A 837 -10.99 -21.01 -5.79
C ALA A 837 -10.00 -19.84 -5.67
N THR A 838 -8.71 -20.16 -5.54
CA THR A 838 -7.60 -19.22 -5.34
C THR A 838 -6.43 -19.51 -6.29
N GLY A 839 -5.46 -18.60 -6.32
CA GLY A 839 -4.33 -18.60 -7.25
C GLY A 839 -4.60 -17.82 -8.54
N ASN A 840 -3.69 -17.96 -9.52
CA ASN A 840 -3.74 -17.23 -10.78
C ASN A 840 -5.01 -17.52 -11.60
N GLY A 841 -5.75 -16.47 -11.96
CA GLY A 841 -6.97 -16.57 -12.76
C GLY A 841 -6.76 -16.83 -14.26
N PRO A 842 -7.83 -17.03 -15.04
CA PRO A 842 -9.23 -16.98 -14.62
C PRO A 842 -9.67 -18.26 -13.89
N HIS A 843 -10.54 -18.08 -12.89
CA HIS A 843 -11.15 -19.20 -12.16
C HIS A 843 -12.33 -19.77 -12.96
N GLU A 844 -12.21 -21.02 -13.39
CA GLU A 844 -13.23 -21.67 -14.22
C GLU A 844 -14.04 -22.69 -13.41
N LEU A 845 -15.36 -22.66 -13.54
CA LEU A 845 -16.32 -23.66 -13.04
C LEU A 845 -17.13 -24.20 -14.22
N THR A 846 -17.12 -25.51 -14.45
CA THR A 846 -17.84 -26.16 -15.57
C THR A 846 -18.81 -27.23 -15.07
N ILE A 847 -20.08 -27.04 -15.38
CA ILE A 847 -21.24 -27.87 -15.01
C ILE A 847 -21.65 -28.73 -16.21
N ASP A 848 -21.77 -30.05 -16.04
CA ASP A 848 -22.29 -31.00 -17.04
C ASP A 848 -23.74 -31.39 -16.70
N LEU A 849 -24.69 -30.92 -17.50
CA LEU A 849 -26.13 -31.21 -17.36
C LEU A 849 -26.51 -32.68 -17.73
N GLY A 850 -25.52 -33.54 -17.97
CA GLY A 850 -25.63 -34.97 -18.31
C GLY A 850 -26.09 -35.24 -19.76
N SER A 851 -26.78 -34.29 -20.38
CA SER A 851 -27.25 -34.33 -21.77
C SER A 851 -27.51 -32.91 -22.29
N ALA A 852 -27.59 -32.75 -23.62
CA ALA A 852 -28.00 -31.47 -24.20
C ALA A 852 -29.48 -31.16 -23.88
N GLN A 853 -29.76 -29.92 -23.48
CA GLN A 853 -31.06 -29.39 -23.07
C GLN A 853 -31.22 -27.99 -23.68
N THR A 854 -32.45 -27.49 -23.86
CA THR A 854 -32.64 -26.10 -24.32
C THR A 854 -32.46 -25.15 -23.12
N VAL A 855 -31.36 -24.40 -23.09
CA VAL A 855 -30.99 -23.45 -22.02
C VAL A 855 -31.08 -22.01 -22.55
N SER A 856 -31.49 -21.09 -21.69
CA SER A 856 -31.65 -19.66 -22.06
C SER A 856 -31.32 -18.67 -20.95
N GLU A 857 -31.05 -19.14 -19.73
CA GLU A 857 -30.93 -18.31 -18.54
C GLU A 857 -30.00 -18.96 -17.52
N VAL A 858 -29.14 -18.16 -16.87
CA VAL A 858 -28.27 -18.58 -15.76
C VAL A 858 -28.33 -17.52 -14.66
N HIS A 859 -28.58 -17.90 -13.43
CA HIS A 859 -28.43 -17.02 -12.25
C HIS A 859 -27.20 -17.42 -11.45
N ILE A 860 -26.58 -16.46 -10.77
CA ILE A 860 -25.37 -16.66 -9.94
C ILE A 860 -25.58 -15.94 -8.61
N ALA A 861 -25.35 -16.66 -7.51
CA ALA A 861 -25.23 -16.11 -6.16
C ALA A 861 -23.74 -15.95 -5.82
N HIS A 862 -23.34 -14.70 -5.54
CA HIS A 862 -21.99 -14.27 -5.19
C HIS A 862 -21.79 -14.24 -3.66
N ALA A 863 -20.60 -13.87 -3.21
CA ALA A 863 -20.18 -13.84 -1.81
C ALA A 863 -21.20 -13.19 -0.83
N GLU A 864 -21.75 -12.03 -1.15
CA GLU A 864 -22.72 -11.32 -0.30
C GLU A 864 -24.04 -12.08 -0.13
N ALA A 865 -24.48 -12.86 -1.13
CA ALA A 865 -25.68 -13.70 -1.02
C ALA A 865 -25.49 -14.85 -0.01
N GLY A 866 -24.24 -15.29 0.18
CA GLY A 866 -23.82 -16.19 1.24
C GLY A 866 -23.56 -15.53 2.60
N GLY A 867 -23.60 -14.20 2.67
CA GLY A 867 -23.39 -13.41 3.89
C GLY A 867 -21.96 -12.89 4.11
N GLU A 868 -21.09 -12.95 3.10
CA GLU A 868 -19.75 -12.32 3.13
C GLU A 868 -19.82 -10.81 2.75
N SER A 869 -18.67 -10.12 2.64
CA SER A 869 -18.67 -8.68 2.29
C SER A 869 -19.13 -8.45 0.84
N PRO A 870 -19.86 -7.35 0.52
CA PRO A 870 -20.11 -6.95 -0.85
C PRO A 870 -18.83 -6.81 -1.70
N ASP A 871 -17.71 -6.44 -1.06
CA ASP A 871 -16.40 -6.34 -1.71
C ASP A 871 -15.89 -7.68 -2.25
N MET A 872 -16.41 -8.82 -1.75
CA MET A 872 -16.06 -10.16 -2.21
C MET A 872 -16.96 -10.67 -3.35
N ASN A 873 -17.98 -9.91 -3.77
CA ASN A 873 -18.80 -10.26 -4.94
C ASN A 873 -17.91 -10.30 -6.20
N SER A 874 -18.07 -11.33 -7.06
CA SER A 874 -17.24 -11.43 -8.26
C SER A 874 -17.60 -10.37 -9.29
N ARG A 875 -16.58 -9.60 -9.72
CA ARG A 875 -16.72 -8.34 -10.46
C ARG A 875 -16.73 -8.54 -11.97
N ALA A 876 -15.74 -9.26 -12.50
CA ALA A 876 -15.62 -9.58 -13.92
C ALA A 876 -15.64 -11.08 -14.17
N TYR A 877 -16.63 -11.53 -14.96
CA TYR A 877 -16.81 -12.93 -15.32
C TYR A 877 -17.51 -13.09 -16.68
N THR A 878 -17.40 -14.28 -17.25
CA THR A 878 -17.97 -14.66 -18.54
C THR A 878 -18.75 -15.96 -18.36
N ILE A 879 -19.97 -16.01 -18.89
CA ILE A 879 -20.77 -17.25 -18.97
C ILE A 879 -20.64 -17.79 -20.38
N LEU A 880 -20.16 -19.03 -20.51
CA LEU A 880 -19.98 -19.75 -21.76
C LEU A 880 -20.81 -21.04 -21.77
N VAL A 881 -21.19 -21.50 -22.96
CA VAL A 881 -21.96 -22.73 -23.15
C VAL A 881 -21.36 -23.62 -24.24
N SER A 882 -21.58 -24.93 -24.14
CA SER A 882 -21.18 -25.92 -25.16
C SER A 882 -22.13 -27.12 -25.22
N GLU A 883 -22.29 -27.72 -26.40
CA GLU A 883 -22.93 -29.04 -26.56
C GLU A 883 -21.95 -30.20 -26.27
N ASP A 884 -20.64 -30.00 -26.50
CA ASP A 884 -19.65 -31.09 -26.61
C ASP A 884 -18.52 -31.04 -25.55
N GLY A 885 -18.43 -29.95 -24.80
CA GLY A 885 -17.46 -29.75 -23.71
C GLY A 885 -16.07 -29.33 -24.18
N LYS A 886 -15.93 -28.84 -25.43
CA LYS A 886 -14.66 -28.35 -25.99
C LYS A 886 -14.84 -27.02 -26.71
N ASP A 887 -15.78 -26.98 -27.64
CA ASP A 887 -16.11 -25.76 -28.38
C ASP A 887 -17.10 -24.95 -27.52
N PHE A 888 -16.58 -24.00 -26.73
CA PHE A 888 -17.36 -23.10 -25.87
C PHE A 888 -17.63 -21.76 -26.56
N GLU A 889 -18.85 -21.25 -26.42
CA GLU A 889 -19.28 -19.94 -26.91
C GLU A 889 -19.76 -19.07 -25.75
N ALA A 890 -19.27 -17.84 -25.64
CA ALA A 890 -19.74 -16.88 -24.64
C ALA A 890 -21.19 -16.45 -24.92
N VAL A 891 -22.01 -16.36 -23.88
CA VAL A 891 -23.42 -15.93 -23.92
C VAL A 891 -23.74 -14.75 -23.00
N SER A 892 -22.90 -14.49 -21.98
CA SER A 892 -22.92 -13.25 -21.20
C SER A 892 -21.49 -12.87 -20.82
N ARG A 893 -21.19 -11.56 -20.81
CA ARG A 893 -19.91 -10.98 -20.35
C ARG A 893 -20.20 -9.84 -19.40
N ILE A 894 -19.60 -9.88 -18.22
CA ILE A 894 -19.76 -8.91 -17.13
C ILE A 894 -18.38 -8.45 -16.68
N LEU A 895 -18.24 -7.17 -16.34
CA LEU A 895 -16.98 -6.52 -15.93
C LEU A 895 -17.08 -5.77 -14.60
N THR A 896 -18.29 -5.35 -14.22
CA THR A 896 -18.57 -4.41 -13.10
C THR A 896 -19.75 -4.90 -12.25
N ASN A 897 -19.86 -6.20 -12.00
CA ASN A 897 -20.88 -6.75 -11.11
C ASN A 897 -20.57 -6.41 -9.65
N GLU A 898 -21.42 -5.60 -9.02
CA GLU A 898 -21.35 -5.28 -7.58
C GLU A 898 -22.41 -6.03 -6.75
N ALA A 899 -23.30 -6.79 -7.40
CA ALA A 899 -24.49 -7.37 -6.77
C ALA A 899 -24.28 -8.79 -6.20
N ALA A 900 -24.89 -9.04 -5.03
CA ALA A 900 -25.01 -10.35 -4.40
C ALA A 900 -25.64 -11.44 -5.30
N GLU A 901 -26.67 -11.09 -6.07
CA GLU A 901 -27.37 -11.99 -6.99
C GLU A 901 -27.36 -11.37 -8.39
N SER A 902 -27.18 -12.20 -9.42
CA SER A 902 -27.17 -11.75 -10.82
C SER A 902 -27.88 -12.74 -11.74
N SER A 903 -28.64 -12.22 -12.71
CA SER A 903 -29.46 -13.04 -13.63
C SER A 903 -29.14 -12.71 -15.09
N HIS A 904 -28.78 -13.73 -15.87
CA HIS A 904 -28.23 -13.59 -17.21
C HIS A 904 -29.09 -14.36 -18.22
N THR A 905 -29.90 -13.62 -18.99
CA THR A 905 -30.72 -14.20 -20.07
C THR A 905 -30.03 -14.05 -21.42
N PHE A 906 -30.12 -15.08 -22.25
CA PHE A 906 -29.50 -15.11 -23.59
C PHE A 906 -30.37 -15.90 -24.58
N ALA A 907 -30.08 -15.74 -25.87
CA ALA A 907 -30.82 -16.44 -26.94
C ALA A 907 -30.79 -17.96 -26.69
N ALA A 908 -31.97 -18.60 -26.71
CA ALA A 908 -32.10 -20.01 -26.33
C ALA A 908 -31.26 -20.94 -27.23
N LYS A 909 -30.45 -21.80 -26.61
CA LYS A 909 -29.50 -22.71 -27.27
C LYS A 909 -29.65 -24.13 -26.74
N GLU A 910 -29.26 -25.11 -27.55
CA GLU A 910 -29.00 -26.45 -27.05
C GLU A 910 -27.64 -26.44 -26.33
N VAL A 911 -27.63 -26.86 -25.06
CA VAL A 911 -26.47 -26.76 -24.18
C VAL A 911 -26.39 -28.02 -23.32
N ARG A 912 -25.20 -28.59 -23.18
CA ARG A 912 -24.90 -29.63 -22.17
C ARG A 912 -23.97 -29.12 -21.08
N TYR A 913 -23.02 -28.27 -21.44
CA TYR A 913 -22.01 -27.72 -20.55
C TYR A 913 -22.22 -26.23 -20.38
N VAL A 914 -22.29 -25.76 -19.13
CA VAL A 914 -22.21 -24.34 -18.79
C VAL A 914 -20.88 -24.12 -18.08
N LYS A 915 -20.12 -23.13 -18.52
CA LYS A 915 -18.89 -22.68 -17.86
C LYS A 915 -19.07 -21.25 -17.36
N LEU A 916 -18.75 -21.01 -16.10
CA LEU A 916 -18.47 -19.70 -15.54
C LEU A 916 -16.94 -19.52 -15.52
N SER A 917 -16.43 -18.44 -16.12
CA SER A 917 -15.02 -18.05 -16.11
C SER A 917 -14.89 -16.71 -15.43
N ILE A 918 -14.19 -16.63 -14.30
CA ILE A 918 -14.09 -15.43 -13.46
C ILE A 918 -12.69 -14.86 -13.59
N ASP A 919 -12.58 -13.66 -14.16
CA ASP A 919 -11.29 -13.02 -14.43
C ASP A 919 -10.93 -11.99 -13.35
N LYS A 920 -11.93 -11.33 -12.75
CA LYS A 920 -11.77 -10.50 -11.55
C LYS A 920 -12.73 -10.97 -10.44
N PRO A 921 -12.25 -11.72 -9.44
CA PRO A 921 -13.10 -12.50 -8.54
C PRO A 921 -13.68 -11.74 -7.35
N THR A 922 -13.22 -10.51 -7.08
CA THR A 922 -13.74 -9.61 -6.05
C THR A 922 -13.80 -8.16 -6.58
N GLN A 923 -14.28 -7.21 -5.77
CA GLN A 923 -14.32 -5.79 -6.13
C GLN A 923 -12.95 -5.12 -6.14
N GLY A 924 -12.06 -5.55 -5.24
CA GLY A 924 -10.76 -4.96 -5.02
C GLY A 924 -9.62 -5.89 -5.44
N ALA A 925 -8.80 -6.22 -4.44
CA ALA A 925 -7.54 -6.94 -4.52
C ALA A 925 -7.68 -8.47 -4.63
N ASP A 926 -8.58 -9.01 -3.82
CA ASP A 926 -8.59 -10.41 -3.44
C ASP A 926 -8.85 -11.34 -4.65
N SER A 927 -7.92 -12.29 -4.86
CA SER A 927 -7.90 -13.24 -5.97
C SER A 927 -8.80 -14.46 -5.76
N ALA A 928 -9.53 -14.56 -4.66
CA ALA A 928 -10.40 -15.70 -4.34
C ALA A 928 -11.79 -15.58 -4.97
N ALA A 929 -12.10 -16.42 -5.96
CA ALA A 929 -13.46 -16.56 -6.50
C ALA A 929 -14.35 -17.31 -5.50
N ARG A 930 -15.50 -16.73 -5.15
CA ARG A 930 -16.46 -17.30 -4.18
C ARG A 930 -17.88 -17.29 -4.75
N ILE A 931 -18.37 -18.48 -5.12
CA ILE A 931 -19.69 -18.64 -5.75
C ILE A 931 -20.53 -19.60 -4.91
N TYR A 932 -21.65 -19.09 -4.40
CA TYR A 932 -22.55 -19.81 -3.51
C TYR A 932 -23.57 -20.68 -4.28
N GLU A 933 -23.95 -20.30 -5.50
CA GLU A 933 -24.86 -21.10 -6.35
C GLU A 933 -24.80 -20.63 -7.83
N VAL A 934 -24.95 -21.57 -8.78
CA VAL A 934 -25.07 -21.31 -10.23
C VAL A 934 -26.30 -22.05 -10.78
N GLN A 935 -27.40 -21.33 -10.92
CA GLN A 935 -28.70 -21.88 -11.32
C GLN A 935 -28.89 -21.81 -12.84
N VAL A 936 -28.77 -22.94 -13.51
CA VAL A 936 -28.95 -23.05 -14.97
C VAL A 936 -30.40 -23.36 -15.30
N TYR A 937 -31.08 -22.48 -16.03
CA TYR A 937 -32.51 -22.57 -16.32
C TYR A 937 -32.83 -22.84 -17.80
N GLY A 938 -33.77 -23.77 -18.02
CA GLY A 938 -34.17 -24.18 -19.37
C GLY A 938 -35.31 -25.20 -19.41
N MET A 939 -35.32 -26.05 -20.44
CA MET A 939 -36.28 -27.14 -20.63
C MET A 939 -35.63 -28.41 -21.18
N LYS A 940 -36.22 -29.58 -20.87
CA LYS A 940 -35.63 -30.92 -21.05
C LYS A 940 -36.03 -31.66 -22.32
#